data_AF-A0A2N2X1D0-F1
#
_entry.id   AF-A0A2N2X1D0-F1
#
_cell.length_a   1.000
_cell.length_b   1.000
_cell.length_c   1.000
_cell.angle_alpha   90.00
_cell.angle_beta   90.00
_cell.angle_gamma   90.00
#
_symmetry.space_group_name_H-M   'P 1'
#
loop_
_entity.id
_entity.type
_entity.pdbx_description
1 polymer ?
#
loop_
_entity_poly.entity_id
_entity_poly.type
_entity_poly.pdbx_seq_one_letter_code
_entity_poly.pdbx_strand_id
1 'polypeptide(L)'
;MEIYDYHDPNEDHSLPKHEPLSSEYGRVHTPKGPLKVLLVFAQFEVDNVSPTSETWPADQLPNYSEILYTSLSAFNPTNTDLSISNYYYQMSKFSGNPFKLYGEIFPELVKIPIPTTNFSFSHFTNQVFDYIEANYPDYHWNTFDQRDNRPNFTASNVSSSPDDEFDYVVISFRWNGGYDPWGNSNDTTLKTTYEAAWGGSPTGWASIASQTLSTSSGTYRVTNGFTSALGLMSPTGFREFFFHEFGHSMYGAPHYNGANSVVGEHFFTNSGWGMMGSGARHKYCTLGWEQWWLGWNDINYDLNNASQNATYTLYDFITNGDMIRLKIPNTDQYLWIEFHSGQSVFENRASLTVNKQGNPFPENADGVLAYIECISDDKENPGIFTSGANGIKYLHGDGNYEYNHSSKSSIVPEWWPAVYDYYTGDANPFAMQNGVAAIRSDYDSNNKINYNSGTNSPNSGDGNEMHSIVRKNGTMSYDAYGKNMNLKVGSYYSIGSNPAIIEHQNYNEITQELSPIHLHGLRIKVLTQTSSNAQIQVEYDYNKVEQDTRWTGNIELPENQTITIDGADVVIDRSMTPSREYPDADFGFYPYSLFTLKNGSVLNINNGGRLQLNEKSTLTLENGSDISVNSSSITLSSDSKIEIQSGTYSIQNNGTIVLDGTIHLAANTDLTFSGSGRIVLNGAITAEPGASLTIEGVGSTTKLLEVQKSVVFDADFANVILKNGKIVMNNSSAELCFNSGIGNVQVDKVWLTSSTGTRNNHQGMDIRCENFSVTQSTFEHGLYGLYINRVFNAALKPIVSCNFNNNYYGLYTNGGAYQISNCDFINNSNHSLAIYGIVGTTNVSDCYFSGATRGLYINSSGMGAIHVNGTVIENCNIGVYASNQAYLCFKCSSVMNMYSGIELYNNSTIHLASTGTIDAGGNAVSGNNYGIIGNGYPSYNTNNYFFLNNGYNDFSSNGSYALKGNFGAVPGGACNSYNNRWRLDGGAPRNGIEYSLYGTNGEPIFLYDPSPESYFSPCDVLKIAPGEELLKAVSLPDVDTQITRLVSNAIALDDSVNLEKRKSSYRELANVLMRDYKYLSKTEAYSLHLGYQYMKQQLIEMNDIPDFDLYPFIHIMEKVQHKLGSDARAKKHSDVAFIVEYAQTL
;
A
#
# COMPACT_ATOMS: atom_id res chain seq x y z
N MET A 1 36.60 -17.37 18.95
CA MET A 1 38.05 -17.11 18.88
C MET A 1 38.21 -15.59 18.83
N GLU A 2 38.45 -14.97 19.99
CA GLU A 2 38.80 -13.55 20.07
C GLU A 2 40.31 -13.42 19.87
N ILE A 3 40.73 -12.65 18.86
CA ILE A 3 42.12 -12.25 18.69
C ILE A 3 42.33 -11.05 19.63
N TYR A 4 43.05 -11.28 20.73
CA TYR A 4 43.53 -10.23 21.63
C TYR A 4 44.74 -9.55 20.98
N ASP A 5 44.61 -8.27 20.66
CA ASP A 5 45.71 -7.42 20.21
C ASP A 5 46.16 -6.50 21.36
N TYR A 6 47.43 -6.59 21.73
CA TYR A 6 48.04 -5.78 22.80
C TYR A 6 49.13 -4.92 22.17
N HIS A 7 48.80 -3.68 21.80
CA HIS A 7 49.76 -2.76 21.18
C HIS A 7 50.50 -1.90 22.22
N ASP A 8 51.83 -1.99 22.19
CA ASP A 8 52.78 -1.08 22.82
C ASP A 8 52.84 0.24 22.00
N PRO A 9 52.52 1.41 22.59
CA PRO A 9 52.33 2.65 21.84
C PRO A 9 53.62 3.39 21.42
N ASN A 10 54.82 2.76 21.47
CA ASN A 10 56.08 3.48 21.22
C ASN A 10 57.00 2.92 20.11
N GLU A 11 56.58 1.96 19.28
CA GLU A 11 57.35 1.56 18.10
C GLU A 11 56.78 2.14 16.79
N ASP A 12 57.57 2.99 16.15
CA ASP A 12 57.37 3.50 14.79
C ASP A 12 57.61 2.36 13.78
N HIS A 13 56.57 1.55 13.56
CA HIS A 13 56.51 0.58 12.48
C HIS A 13 55.73 1.19 11.32
N SER A 14 56.43 1.58 10.26
CA SER A 14 55.82 1.58 8.93
C SER A 14 55.44 0.12 8.62
N LEU A 15 54.21 -0.26 9.01
CA LEU A 15 53.68 -1.59 8.76
C LEU A 15 53.87 -1.90 7.26
N PRO A 16 54.43 -3.06 6.90
CA PRO A 16 54.47 -3.48 5.52
C PRO A 16 53.05 -3.41 4.98
N LYS A 17 52.84 -2.77 3.83
CA LYS A 17 51.57 -2.81 3.13
C LYS A 17 51.19 -4.29 3.00
N HIS A 18 50.18 -4.72 3.74
CA HIS A 18 49.62 -6.05 3.56
C HIS A 18 49.21 -6.14 2.08
N GLU A 19 49.77 -7.14 1.38
CA GLU A 19 49.32 -7.48 0.03
C GLU A 19 47.79 -7.70 0.10
N PRO A 20 47.02 -7.20 -0.88
CA PRO A 20 45.57 -7.36 -0.88
C PRO A 20 45.22 -8.86 -0.87
N LEU A 21 44.28 -9.24 -0.02
CA LEU A 21 43.77 -10.61 0.00
C LEU A 21 42.95 -10.85 -1.29
N SER A 22 42.86 -12.11 -1.71
CA SER A 22 42.04 -12.53 -2.85
C SER A 22 41.60 -13.98 -2.69
N SER A 23 40.30 -14.23 -2.84
CA SER A 23 39.70 -15.56 -2.86
C SER A 23 40.29 -16.47 -3.94
N GLU A 24 40.81 -15.90 -5.05
CA GLU A 24 41.43 -16.66 -6.14
C GLU A 24 42.72 -17.37 -5.77
N TYR A 25 43.37 -16.94 -4.68
CA TYR A 25 44.58 -17.58 -4.16
C TYR A 25 44.25 -18.75 -3.24
N GLY A 26 42.99 -18.90 -2.83
CA GLY A 26 42.50 -19.93 -1.93
C GLY A 26 43.08 -19.83 -0.51
N ARG A 27 42.53 -20.64 0.39
CA ARG A 27 42.90 -20.68 1.81
C ARG A 27 44.19 -21.47 2.01
N VAL A 28 44.13 -22.79 1.81
CA VAL A 28 45.28 -23.70 1.95
C VAL A 28 46.03 -23.84 0.63
N HIS A 29 45.32 -23.74 -0.49
CA HIS A 29 45.89 -23.94 -1.80
C HIS A 29 45.26 -23.03 -2.83
N THR A 30 46.08 -22.56 -3.77
CA THR A 30 45.55 -21.91 -4.96
C THR A 30 44.80 -22.94 -5.80
N PRO A 31 43.52 -22.69 -6.12
CA PRO A 31 42.65 -23.62 -6.83
C PRO A 31 42.94 -23.58 -8.35
N LYS A 32 44.21 -23.59 -8.74
CA LYS A 32 44.70 -23.57 -10.12
C LYS A 32 45.92 -24.49 -10.24
N GLY A 33 46.18 -25.00 -11.44
CA GLY A 33 47.34 -25.87 -11.68
C GLY A 33 47.26 -27.24 -10.97
N PRO A 34 48.39 -27.97 -10.90
CA PRO A 34 48.43 -29.33 -10.33
C PRO A 34 48.39 -29.31 -8.80
N LEU A 35 47.67 -30.28 -8.22
CA LEU A 35 47.71 -30.62 -6.79
C LEU A 35 47.74 -32.14 -6.65
N LYS A 36 48.79 -32.70 -6.02
CA LYS A 36 48.86 -34.14 -5.73
C LYS A 36 48.28 -34.42 -4.34
N VAL A 37 47.33 -35.33 -4.26
CA VAL A 37 46.67 -35.75 -3.01
C VAL A 37 47.15 -37.15 -2.62
N LEU A 38 47.48 -37.35 -1.34
CA LEU A 38 47.70 -38.67 -0.76
C LEU A 38 46.40 -39.19 -0.15
N LEU A 39 45.93 -40.36 -0.59
CA LEU A 39 44.71 -40.99 -0.07
C LEU A 39 45.08 -42.23 0.75
N VAL A 40 44.89 -42.17 2.06
CA VAL A 40 45.22 -43.25 3.00
C VAL A 40 43.95 -43.93 3.50
N PHE A 41 43.91 -45.25 3.41
CA PHE A 41 42.84 -46.06 3.95
C PHE A 41 43.33 -46.77 5.21
N ALA A 42 42.60 -46.59 6.30
CA ALA A 42 42.94 -47.16 7.59
C ALA A 42 41.83 -48.09 8.10
N GLN A 43 42.20 -49.19 8.73
CA GLN A 43 41.29 -50.14 9.36
C GLN A 43 41.72 -50.34 10.82
N PHE A 44 40.74 -50.43 11.72
CA PHE A 44 41.02 -50.83 13.10
C PHE A 44 41.31 -52.34 13.15
N GLU A 45 42.29 -52.77 13.96
CA GLU A 45 42.63 -54.19 14.13
C GLU A 45 41.42 -55.04 14.56
N VAL A 46 40.52 -54.42 15.33
CA VAL A 46 39.19 -54.94 15.63
C VAL A 46 38.20 -53.90 15.11
N ASP A 47 37.60 -54.13 13.95
CA ASP A 47 36.50 -53.29 13.49
C ASP A 47 35.16 -54.01 13.61
N ASN A 48 34.08 -53.23 13.60
CA ASN A 48 32.71 -53.70 13.76
C ASN A 48 31.97 -53.83 12.42
N VAL A 49 32.72 -53.79 11.31
CA VAL A 49 32.14 -53.84 9.97
C VAL A 49 32.23 -55.27 9.46
N SER A 50 31.14 -55.76 8.85
CA SER A 50 31.15 -57.09 8.22
C SER A 50 32.41 -57.29 7.36
N PRO A 51 33.20 -58.36 7.58
CA PRO A 51 34.37 -58.66 6.77
C PRO A 51 34.06 -58.78 5.27
N THR A 52 32.81 -59.09 4.93
CA THR A 52 32.30 -59.23 3.56
C THR A 52 31.51 -58.01 3.08
N SER A 53 31.70 -56.83 3.68
CA SER A 53 31.08 -55.60 3.19
C SER A 53 31.41 -55.39 1.71
N GLU A 54 30.39 -55.24 0.86
CA GLU A 54 30.56 -55.06 -0.58
C GLU A 54 31.30 -53.76 -0.93
N THR A 55 31.11 -52.71 -0.12
CA THR A 55 31.72 -51.39 -0.34
C THR A 55 33.20 -51.37 0.04
N TRP A 56 33.56 -52.01 1.14
CA TRP A 56 34.93 -52.09 1.63
C TRP A 56 35.15 -53.38 2.45
N PRO A 57 35.62 -54.46 1.81
CA PRO A 57 35.94 -55.72 2.48
C PRO A 57 37.03 -55.54 3.55
N ALA A 58 36.99 -56.36 4.61
CA ALA A 58 38.06 -56.32 5.60
C ALA A 58 39.39 -56.75 5.00
N ASP A 59 40.47 -56.17 5.51
CA ASP A 59 41.86 -56.47 5.13
C ASP A 59 42.19 -56.20 3.65
N GLN A 60 41.36 -55.40 2.97
CA GLN A 60 41.56 -54.99 1.59
C GLN A 60 41.42 -53.48 1.47
N LEU A 61 42.07 -52.89 0.49
CA LEU A 61 41.77 -51.52 0.08
C LEU A 61 40.33 -51.45 -0.47
N PRO A 62 39.60 -50.35 -0.27
CA PRO A 62 38.29 -50.19 -0.88
C PRO A 62 38.41 -50.16 -2.41
N ASN A 63 37.37 -50.60 -3.10
CA ASN A 63 37.34 -50.59 -4.56
C ASN A 63 37.07 -49.17 -5.10
N TYR A 64 38.10 -48.31 -5.04
CA TYR A 64 38.06 -46.92 -5.46
C TYR A 64 39.05 -46.63 -6.60
N SER A 65 39.36 -47.63 -7.43
CA SER A 65 40.34 -47.50 -8.53
C SER A 65 40.00 -46.43 -9.58
N GLU A 66 38.80 -45.84 -9.52
CA GLU A 66 38.30 -44.79 -10.44
C GLU A 66 38.01 -43.45 -9.72
N ILE A 67 38.47 -43.26 -8.47
CA ILE A 67 38.10 -42.07 -7.68
C ILE A 67 38.96 -40.84 -7.99
N LEU A 68 40.22 -41.06 -8.35
CA LEU A 68 41.22 -40.04 -8.70
C LEU A 68 42.05 -40.51 -9.90
N TYR A 69 42.48 -39.57 -10.72
CA TYR A 69 43.52 -39.81 -11.70
C TYR A 69 44.89 -39.93 -11.00
N THR A 70 45.73 -40.84 -11.49
CA THR A 70 47.08 -41.06 -10.96
C THR A 70 48.18 -40.31 -11.74
N SER A 71 47.82 -39.64 -12.84
CA SER A 71 48.76 -38.91 -13.70
C SER A 71 48.12 -37.67 -14.30
N LEU A 72 48.93 -36.61 -14.47
CA LEU A 72 48.54 -35.38 -15.16
C LEU A 72 48.17 -35.59 -16.64
N SER A 73 48.58 -36.71 -17.26
CA SER A 73 48.22 -37.03 -18.64
C SER A 73 46.78 -37.53 -18.81
N ALA A 74 46.09 -37.86 -17.70
CA ALA A 74 44.72 -38.38 -17.74
C ALA A 74 43.67 -37.27 -17.93
N PHE A 75 44.02 -36.01 -17.67
CA PHE A 75 43.09 -34.87 -17.81
C PHE A 75 42.84 -34.54 -19.28
N ASN A 76 41.56 -34.55 -19.67
CA ASN A 76 41.12 -34.18 -21.00
C ASN A 76 39.75 -33.48 -20.93
N PRO A 77 39.53 -32.38 -21.68
CA PRO A 77 38.25 -31.67 -21.71
C PRO A 77 37.05 -32.52 -22.13
N THR A 78 37.26 -33.66 -22.80
CA THR A 78 36.18 -34.56 -23.25
C THR A 78 35.91 -35.73 -22.31
N ASN A 79 36.57 -35.82 -21.15
CA ASN A 79 36.35 -36.93 -20.22
C ASN A 79 34.95 -36.89 -19.63
N THR A 80 34.31 -38.05 -19.55
CA THR A 80 32.94 -38.23 -19.05
C THR A 80 32.87 -39.10 -17.80
N ASP A 81 34.00 -39.46 -17.19
CA ASP A 81 33.98 -40.15 -15.91
C ASP A 81 33.65 -39.18 -14.77
N LEU A 82 33.12 -39.71 -13.68
CA LEU A 82 32.72 -38.94 -12.51
C LEU A 82 33.81 -38.95 -11.42
N SER A 83 35.10 -39.10 -11.78
CA SER A 83 36.18 -39.02 -10.79
C SER A 83 36.28 -37.62 -10.19
N ILE A 84 36.88 -37.53 -9.00
CA ILE A 84 37.15 -36.26 -8.32
C ILE A 84 38.06 -35.39 -9.20
N SER A 85 39.04 -36.03 -9.84
CA SER A 85 39.96 -35.37 -10.77
C SER A 85 39.25 -34.74 -11.95
N ASN A 86 38.34 -35.47 -12.60
CA ASN A 86 37.58 -34.92 -13.72
C ASN A 86 36.64 -33.79 -13.27
N TYR A 87 36.01 -33.91 -12.11
CA TYR A 87 35.15 -32.85 -11.55
C TYR A 87 35.89 -31.52 -11.45
N TYR A 88 36.99 -31.46 -10.68
CA TYR A 88 37.73 -30.22 -10.49
C TYR A 88 38.30 -29.66 -11.79
N TYR A 89 38.75 -30.54 -12.68
CA TYR A 89 39.25 -30.12 -13.99
C TYR A 89 38.15 -29.49 -14.86
N GLN A 90 36.97 -30.13 -14.94
CA GLN A 90 35.86 -29.63 -15.76
C GLN A 90 35.29 -28.32 -15.21
N MET A 91 35.14 -28.19 -13.90
CA MET A 91 34.61 -26.98 -13.26
C MET A 91 35.57 -25.78 -13.35
N SER A 92 36.88 -26.03 -13.48
CA SER A 92 37.92 -24.99 -13.50
C SER A 92 38.54 -24.72 -14.87
N LYS A 93 38.02 -25.35 -15.94
CA LYS A 93 38.68 -25.37 -17.26
C LYS A 93 38.79 -23.99 -17.94
N PHE A 94 37.99 -23.03 -17.51
CA PHE A 94 37.96 -21.67 -18.07
C PHE A 94 39.00 -20.72 -17.45
N SER A 95 39.69 -21.14 -16.39
CA SER A 95 40.66 -20.31 -15.63
C SER A 95 41.95 -19.97 -16.37
N GLY A 96 42.15 -20.49 -17.58
CA GLY A 96 43.42 -20.48 -18.30
C GLY A 96 44.49 -21.42 -17.73
N ASN A 97 44.36 -21.84 -16.46
CA ASN A 97 45.21 -22.83 -15.81
C ASN A 97 44.36 -23.78 -14.94
N PRO A 98 43.65 -24.74 -15.57
CA PRO A 98 42.68 -25.59 -14.89
C PRO A 98 43.27 -26.29 -13.68
N PHE A 99 42.46 -26.42 -12.63
CA PHE A 99 42.81 -27.14 -11.42
C PHE A 99 42.84 -28.64 -11.68
N LYS A 100 44.03 -29.22 -11.57
CA LYS A 100 44.31 -30.63 -11.86
C LYS A 100 44.60 -31.36 -10.56
N LEU A 101 43.54 -31.71 -9.83
CA LEU A 101 43.63 -32.52 -8.63
C LEU A 101 43.82 -33.99 -9.02
N TYR A 102 44.99 -34.55 -8.73
CA TYR A 102 45.33 -35.94 -9.00
C TYR A 102 45.91 -36.55 -7.72
N GLY A 103 46.05 -37.87 -7.64
CA GLY A 103 46.52 -38.45 -6.39
C GLY A 103 46.96 -39.89 -6.49
N GLU A 104 47.46 -40.37 -5.37
CA GLU A 104 47.89 -41.75 -5.19
C GLU A 104 47.20 -42.33 -3.95
N ILE A 105 46.66 -43.53 -4.12
CA ILE A 105 46.19 -44.33 -3.00
C ILE A 105 47.42 -44.96 -2.36
N PHE A 106 47.60 -44.77 -1.06
CA PHE A 106 48.65 -45.43 -0.31
C PHE A 106 48.53 -46.95 -0.50
N PRO A 107 49.60 -47.66 -0.92
CA PRO A 107 49.49 -49.00 -1.48
C PRO A 107 49.09 -50.09 -0.47
N GLU A 108 49.11 -49.78 0.82
CA GLU A 108 48.69 -50.70 1.89
C GLU A 108 47.49 -50.15 2.66
N LEU A 109 46.60 -51.05 3.08
CA LEU A 109 45.63 -50.75 4.12
C LEU A 109 46.33 -50.63 5.47
N VAL A 110 46.33 -49.44 6.08
CA VAL A 110 47.00 -49.21 7.37
C VAL A 110 46.15 -49.78 8.50
N LYS A 111 46.68 -50.76 9.24
CA LYS A 111 46.00 -51.33 10.41
C LYS A 111 46.46 -50.65 11.69
N ILE A 112 45.53 -50.12 12.47
CA ILE A 112 45.83 -49.46 13.74
C ILE A 112 45.12 -50.12 14.93
N PRO A 113 45.79 -50.22 16.10
CA PRO A 113 45.17 -50.75 17.31
C PRO A 113 44.19 -49.75 17.91
N ILE A 114 43.16 -50.25 18.61
CA ILE A 114 42.24 -49.38 19.36
C ILE A 114 42.77 -49.23 20.80
N PRO A 115 43.05 -48.01 21.29
CA PRO A 115 43.49 -47.78 22.66
C PRO A 115 42.41 -48.16 23.67
N THR A 116 42.83 -48.53 24.89
CA THR A 116 41.92 -48.97 25.97
C THR A 116 41.25 -47.83 26.74
N THR A 117 41.63 -46.55 26.55
CA THR A 117 41.01 -45.38 27.20
C THR A 117 41.11 -44.09 26.34
N ASN A 118 40.07 -43.24 26.36
CA ASN A 118 39.97 -41.86 25.83
C ASN A 118 40.85 -41.52 24.60
N PHE A 119 40.30 -41.70 23.40
CA PHE A 119 40.96 -41.41 22.12
C PHE A 119 40.07 -40.54 21.22
N SER A 120 40.67 -39.83 20.27
CA SER A 120 40.00 -39.03 19.24
C SER A 120 40.42 -39.47 17.84
N PHE A 121 39.71 -39.09 16.77
CA PHE A 121 40.21 -39.34 15.42
C PHE A 121 41.57 -38.69 15.17
N SER A 122 41.89 -37.58 15.82
CA SER A 122 43.23 -37.02 15.73
C SER A 122 44.29 -37.99 16.27
N HIS A 123 43.98 -38.70 17.35
CA HIS A 123 44.86 -39.76 17.86
C HIS A 123 45.00 -40.92 16.86
N PHE A 124 43.91 -41.35 16.23
CA PHE A 124 43.95 -42.41 15.21
C PHE A 124 44.71 -42.00 13.96
N THR A 125 44.55 -40.76 13.50
CA THR A 125 45.36 -40.17 12.44
C THR A 125 46.85 -40.22 12.78
N ASN A 126 47.23 -39.88 14.01
CA ASN A 126 48.62 -39.97 14.44
C ASN A 126 49.12 -41.42 14.40
N GLN A 127 48.33 -42.40 14.87
CA GLN A 127 48.69 -43.83 14.78
C GLN A 127 48.86 -44.32 13.34
N VAL A 128 48.05 -43.80 12.40
CA VAL A 128 48.20 -44.11 10.97
C VAL A 128 49.57 -43.63 10.47
N PHE A 129 49.97 -42.41 10.82
CA PHE A 129 51.28 -41.90 10.43
C PHE A 129 52.43 -42.57 11.18
N ASP A 130 52.29 -42.91 12.46
CA ASP A 130 53.30 -43.68 13.21
C ASP A 130 53.54 -45.05 12.55
N TYR A 131 52.47 -45.70 12.08
CA TYR A 131 52.58 -46.95 11.30
C TYR A 131 53.31 -46.72 9.98
N ILE A 132 52.94 -45.67 9.24
CA ILE A 132 53.56 -45.34 7.95
C ILE A 132 55.05 -45.03 8.14
N GLU A 133 55.42 -44.25 9.16
CA GLU A 133 56.80 -43.89 9.48
C GLU A 133 57.66 -45.13 9.76
N ALA A 134 57.13 -46.06 10.57
CA ALA A 134 57.83 -47.25 10.98
C ALA A 134 58.00 -48.28 9.84
N ASN A 135 57.02 -48.40 8.93
CA ASN A 135 56.98 -49.47 7.95
C ASN A 135 57.35 -49.02 6.52
N TYR A 136 57.24 -47.73 6.22
CA TYR A 136 57.48 -47.17 4.88
C TYR A 136 58.46 -45.98 4.90
N PRO A 137 59.60 -46.06 5.61
CA PRO A 137 60.55 -44.95 5.64
C PRO A 137 61.14 -44.63 4.25
N ASP A 138 61.19 -45.61 3.34
CA ASP A 138 61.80 -45.50 2.00
C ASP A 138 60.80 -45.21 0.87
N TYR A 139 59.52 -44.98 1.19
CA TYR A 139 58.53 -44.61 0.16
C TYR A 139 58.81 -43.19 -0.38
N HIS A 140 58.35 -42.90 -1.61
CA HIS A 140 58.67 -41.66 -2.33
C HIS A 140 57.83 -40.46 -1.86
N TRP A 141 58.03 -40.08 -0.59
CA TRP A 141 57.23 -39.06 0.11
C TRP A 141 57.36 -37.66 -0.46
N ASN A 142 58.54 -37.31 -0.99
CA ASN A 142 58.80 -36.02 -1.64
C ASN A 142 57.89 -35.73 -2.85
N THR A 143 57.14 -36.71 -3.34
CA THR A 143 56.20 -36.49 -4.45
C THR A 143 54.88 -35.84 -4.02
N PHE A 144 54.58 -35.81 -2.72
CA PHE A 144 53.35 -35.23 -2.16
C PHE A 144 53.54 -33.82 -1.59
N ASP A 145 54.74 -33.27 -1.67
CA ASP A 145 55.09 -31.89 -1.36
C ASP A 145 55.61 -31.26 -2.67
N GLN A 146 54.71 -30.58 -3.39
CA GLN A 146 55.01 -29.99 -4.69
C GLN A 146 54.99 -28.46 -4.64
N ARG A 147 54.42 -27.87 -3.59
CA ARG A 147 54.25 -26.42 -3.43
C ARG A 147 54.09 -26.03 -1.97
N ASP A 148 54.28 -24.74 -1.68
CA ASP A 148 54.01 -24.14 -0.37
C ASP A 148 52.52 -24.23 -0.02
N ASN A 149 52.22 -24.61 1.23
CA ASN A 149 50.87 -24.79 1.74
C ASN A 149 50.21 -23.54 2.35
N ARG A 150 50.77 -22.35 2.10
CA ARG A 150 50.36 -21.11 2.79
C ARG A 150 49.99 -19.95 1.88
N PRO A 151 49.15 -20.13 0.84
CA PRO A 151 48.66 -18.99 0.09
C PRO A 151 47.86 -18.05 0.98
N ASN A 152 47.01 -18.55 1.89
CA ASN A 152 46.23 -17.78 2.87
C ASN A 152 45.51 -16.57 2.25
N PHE A 153 45.02 -16.73 1.02
CA PHE A 153 44.45 -15.67 0.19
C PHE A 153 45.40 -14.52 -0.16
N THR A 154 46.70 -14.60 0.10
CA THR A 154 47.66 -13.51 -0.15
C THR A 154 48.39 -13.62 -1.48
N ALA A 155 48.69 -14.83 -1.95
CA ALA A 155 49.40 -15.04 -3.20
C ALA A 155 49.16 -16.44 -3.78
N SER A 156 49.37 -16.58 -5.08
CA SER A 156 49.30 -17.88 -5.77
C SER A 156 50.47 -18.78 -5.38
N ASN A 157 50.18 -20.00 -4.93
CA ASN A 157 51.18 -21.03 -4.61
C ASN A 157 51.38 -22.05 -5.76
N VAL A 158 50.85 -21.80 -6.96
CA VAL A 158 50.90 -22.79 -8.06
C VAL A 158 52.33 -23.10 -8.52
N SER A 159 53.25 -22.15 -8.36
CA SER A 159 54.65 -22.24 -8.81
C SER A 159 55.66 -22.06 -7.68
N SER A 160 55.21 -22.09 -6.43
CA SER A 160 56.10 -22.10 -5.27
C SER A 160 56.93 -23.38 -5.23
N SER A 161 58.07 -23.31 -4.54
CA SER A 161 58.84 -24.51 -4.24
C SER A 161 58.15 -25.35 -3.15
N PRO A 162 58.44 -26.66 -3.08
CA PRO A 162 58.11 -27.51 -1.94
C PRO A 162 58.54 -26.88 -0.60
N ASP A 163 57.80 -27.14 0.48
CA ASP A 163 57.98 -26.51 1.81
C ASP A 163 58.16 -27.49 2.98
N ASP A 164 58.51 -28.75 2.67
CA ASP A 164 58.58 -29.88 3.59
C ASP A 164 57.22 -30.17 4.29
N GLU A 165 56.11 -29.82 3.64
CA GLU A 165 54.74 -30.08 4.08
C GLU A 165 53.99 -30.86 2.99
N PHE A 166 53.30 -31.94 3.33
CA PHE A 166 52.48 -32.63 2.33
C PHE A 166 51.37 -31.68 1.88
N ASP A 167 51.21 -31.52 0.56
CA ASP A 167 50.26 -30.61 -0.04
C ASP A 167 48.86 -30.89 0.53
N TYR A 168 48.34 -32.10 0.33
CA TYR A 168 47.03 -32.47 0.84
C TYR A 168 46.90 -33.97 1.12
N VAL A 169 46.40 -34.31 2.31
CA VAL A 169 46.21 -35.71 2.73
C VAL A 169 44.75 -35.99 3.08
N VAL A 170 44.25 -37.15 2.65
CA VAL A 170 42.93 -37.62 3.04
C VAL A 170 43.07 -38.97 3.71
N ILE A 171 42.56 -39.10 4.93
CA ILE A 171 42.48 -40.38 5.63
C ILE A 171 41.02 -40.81 5.71
N SER A 172 40.73 -42.02 5.25
CA SER A 172 39.42 -42.65 5.40
C SER A 172 39.53 -43.88 6.29
N PHE A 173 38.73 -43.94 7.35
CA PHE A 173 38.73 -45.02 8.31
C PHE A 173 37.60 -46.02 8.02
N ARG A 174 37.89 -47.32 7.94
CA ARG A 174 36.90 -48.38 7.82
C ARG A 174 36.05 -48.48 9.09
N TRP A 175 34.97 -47.69 9.16
CA TRP A 175 34.08 -47.60 10.31
C TRP A 175 32.63 -47.35 9.88
N ASN A 176 31.69 -47.86 10.68
CA ASN A 176 30.26 -47.64 10.54
C ASN A 176 29.74 -46.96 11.81
N GLY A 177 29.31 -45.70 11.71
CA GLY A 177 29.01 -44.78 12.83
C GLY A 177 27.88 -45.17 13.79
N GLY A 178 27.43 -46.43 13.78
CA GLY A 178 26.42 -46.97 14.70
C GLY A 178 26.99 -47.81 15.85
N TYR A 179 28.25 -48.20 15.81
CA TYR A 179 28.81 -49.19 16.72
C TYR A 179 30.17 -48.76 17.30
N ASP A 180 30.36 -49.11 18.56
CA ASP A 180 31.67 -49.15 19.21
C ASP A 180 32.58 -50.11 18.40
N PRO A 181 33.79 -49.71 17.98
CA PRO A 181 34.70 -50.60 17.28
C PRO A 181 35.10 -51.84 18.11
N TRP A 182 34.84 -51.87 19.43
CA TRP A 182 35.00 -53.06 20.27
C TRP A 182 33.91 -54.13 20.10
N GLY A 183 32.90 -53.90 19.25
CA GLY A 183 31.82 -54.88 18.98
C GLY A 183 30.88 -55.14 20.17
N ASN A 184 31.00 -54.36 21.25
CA ASN A 184 30.17 -54.51 22.45
C ASN A 184 28.94 -53.60 22.34
N SER A 185 27.87 -54.12 21.77
CA SER A 185 26.62 -53.36 21.49
C SER A 185 25.90 -52.79 22.72
N ASN A 186 26.42 -53.02 23.93
CA ASN A 186 25.77 -52.69 25.19
C ASN A 186 26.51 -51.62 26.00
N ASP A 187 27.70 -51.18 25.58
CA ASP A 187 28.45 -50.14 26.30
C ASP A 187 28.15 -48.74 25.73
N THR A 188 27.13 -48.11 26.30
CA THR A 188 26.70 -46.74 25.96
C THR A 188 27.65 -45.65 26.51
N THR A 189 28.62 -46.01 27.35
CA THR A 189 29.52 -45.02 27.98
C THR A 189 30.67 -44.59 27.07
N LEU A 190 31.13 -45.45 26.17
CA LEU A 190 32.10 -45.11 25.12
C LEU A 190 31.49 -44.22 24.03
N LYS A 191 30.24 -44.48 23.65
CA LYS A 191 29.52 -43.68 22.64
C LYS A 191 29.34 -42.21 23.08
N THR A 192 29.06 -41.99 24.36
CA THR A 192 28.84 -40.65 24.94
C THR A 192 30.14 -39.88 25.21
N THR A 193 31.26 -40.54 25.54
CA THR A 193 32.58 -39.86 25.60
C THR A 193 33.15 -39.56 24.22
N TYR A 194 32.90 -40.42 23.24
CA TYR A 194 33.36 -40.28 21.86
C TYR A 194 32.66 -39.14 21.11
N GLU A 195 31.32 -39.05 21.18
CA GLU A 195 30.57 -37.94 20.55
C GLU A 195 30.82 -36.60 21.28
N ALA A 196 30.98 -36.62 22.62
CA ALA A 196 31.21 -35.40 23.40
C ALA A 196 32.65 -34.84 23.33
N ALA A 197 33.67 -35.68 23.10
CA ALA A 197 35.05 -35.23 22.95
C ALA A 197 35.37 -34.70 21.53
N TRP A 198 34.48 -34.94 20.57
CA TRP A 198 34.82 -34.81 19.15
C TRP A 198 34.24 -33.57 18.46
N GLY A 199 33.21 -32.91 19.01
CA GLY A 199 32.75 -31.58 18.56
C GLY A 199 32.36 -31.42 17.08
N GLY A 200 32.38 -32.49 16.29
CA GLY A 200 32.16 -32.50 14.84
C GLY A 200 31.22 -33.63 14.39
N SER A 201 30.74 -33.56 13.13
CA SER A 201 29.78 -34.53 12.58
C SER A 201 30.39 -35.92 12.49
N PRO A 202 29.72 -37.00 12.97
CA PRO A 202 30.20 -38.41 12.96
C PRO A 202 30.62 -38.94 11.57
N THR A 203 30.43 -38.16 10.50
CA THR A 203 30.78 -38.46 9.11
C THR A 203 32.23 -38.12 8.76
N GLY A 204 32.79 -37.03 9.30
CA GLY A 204 34.18 -36.61 9.09
C GLY A 204 34.43 -35.12 9.38
N TRP A 205 35.68 -34.68 9.18
CA TRP A 205 36.20 -33.37 9.57
C TRP A 205 37.14 -32.83 8.49
N ALA A 206 36.89 -31.61 7.97
CA ALA A 206 37.76 -30.80 7.11
C ALA A 206 39.10 -30.36 7.75
N SER A 207 39.80 -31.28 8.38
CA SER A 207 41.13 -31.11 8.95
C SER A 207 41.77 -32.49 9.12
N ILE A 208 43.10 -32.48 9.19
CA ILE A 208 43.90 -33.62 9.64
C ILE A 208 44.64 -33.23 10.93
N ALA A 209 44.99 -34.22 11.76
CA ALA A 209 45.82 -33.95 12.92
C ALA A 209 47.23 -33.54 12.47
N SER A 210 47.76 -32.46 13.05
CA SER A 210 49.11 -32.00 12.77
C SER A 210 50.12 -33.03 13.26
N GLN A 211 50.85 -33.67 12.33
CA GLN A 211 51.88 -34.68 12.62
C GLN A 211 53.17 -34.35 11.85
N THR A 212 54.29 -34.91 12.29
CA THR A 212 55.56 -34.89 11.56
C THR A 212 55.93 -36.32 11.20
N LEU A 213 56.27 -36.57 9.94
CA LEU A 213 56.64 -37.85 9.39
C LEU A 213 58.15 -37.84 9.04
N SER A 214 58.97 -38.60 9.77
CA SER A 214 60.41 -38.69 9.51
C SER A 214 60.72 -39.92 8.66
N THR A 215 61.20 -39.69 7.44
CA THR A 215 61.41 -40.74 6.43
C THR A 215 62.88 -40.75 6.02
N SER A 216 63.31 -41.76 5.26
CA SER A 216 64.67 -41.75 4.70
C SER A 216 64.86 -40.67 3.62
N SER A 217 63.75 -40.19 3.05
CA SER A 217 63.72 -39.13 2.03
C SER A 217 63.62 -37.70 2.58
N GLY A 218 63.42 -37.54 3.90
CA GLY A 218 63.21 -36.23 4.54
C GLY A 218 62.20 -36.28 5.68
N THR A 219 62.03 -35.14 6.35
CA THR A 219 61.03 -34.94 7.41
C THR A 219 59.93 -34.04 6.88
N TYR A 220 58.70 -34.54 6.85
CA TYR A 220 57.55 -33.82 6.29
C TYR A 220 56.52 -33.51 7.38
N ARG A 221 55.89 -32.34 7.30
CA ARG A 221 54.73 -31.97 8.12
C ARG A 221 53.45 -32.38 7.42
N VAL A 222 52.48 -32.86 8.19
CA VAL A 222 51.14 -33.15 7.71
C VAL A 222 50.15 -32.32 8.50
N THR A 223 49.61 -31.30 7.87
CA THR A 223 48.82 -30.23 8.50
C THR A 223 47.55 -29.91 7.72
N ASN A 224 47.51 -30.28 6.43
CA ASN A 224 46.40 -30.00 5.54
C ASN A 224 45.78 -31.28 4.99
N GLY A 225 44.45 -31.31 4.96
CA GLY A 225 43.73 -32.51 4.65
C GLY A 225 42.37 -32.57 5.29
N PHE A 226 41.70 -33.71 5.11
CA PHE A 226 40.50 -34.03 5.85
C PHE A 226 40.49 -35.49 6.29
N THR A 227 39.73 -35.76 7.35
CA THR A 227 39.55 -37.08 7.92
C THR A 227 38.11 -37.55 7.71
N SER A 228 37.93 -38.62 6.94
CA SER A 228 36.64 -39.30 6.81
C SER A 228 36.53 -40.37 7.90
N ALA A 229 35.64 -40.12 8.85
CA ALA A 229 35.35 -41.06 9.93
C ALA A 229 34.59 -42.28 9.41
N LEU A 230 33.66 -42.08 8.46
CA LEU A 230 32.83 -43.15 7.88
C LEU A 230 33.41 -43.70 6.57
N GLY A 231 34.21 -44.75 6.64
CA GLY A 231 34.81 -45.36 5.45
C GLY A 231 33.84 -46.13 4.56
N LEU A 232 32.67 -46.56 5.06
CA LEU A 232 31.74 -47.39 4.28
C LEU A 232 30.87 -46.62 3.29
N MET A 233 31.36 -45.49 2.78
CA MET A 233 30.67 -44.73 1.75
C MET A 233 30.77 -45.44 0.40
N SER A 234 29.68 -45.42 -0.37
CA SER A 234 29.75 -45.79 -1.79
C SER A 234 30.77 -44.89 -2.51
N PRO A 235 31.35 -45.31 -3.65
CA PRO A 235 32.25 -44.44 -4.41
C PRO A 235 31.64 -43.07 -4.71
N THR A 236 30.34 -43.00 -4.97
CA THR A 236 29.61 -41.73 -5.13
C THR A 236 29.58 -40.92 -3.83
N GLY A 237 29.19 -41.54 -2.71
CA GLY A 237 29.12 -40.84 -1.42
C GLY A 237 30.47 -40.29 -0.98
N PHE A 238 31.56 -41.04 -1.23
CA PHE A 238 32.91 -40.56 -0.92
C PHE A 238 33.30 -39.33 -1.77
N ARG A 239 32.91 -39.29 -3.05
CA ARG A 239 33.18 -38.15 -3.91
C ARG A 239 32.40 -36.90 -3.49
N GLU A 240 31.11 -37.04 -3.18
CA GLU A 240 30.29 -35.96 -2.59
C GLU A 240 30.92 -35.41 -1.31
N PHE A 241 31.33 -36.32 -0.42
CA PHE A 241 32.01 -35.98 0.82
C PHE A 241 33.34 -35.27 0.57
N PHE A 242 34.16 -35.75 -0.38
CA PHE A 242 35.41 -35.10 -0.75
C PHE A 242 35.20 -33.68 -1.23
N PHE A 243 34.22 -33.43 -2.11
CA PHE A 243 33.95 -32.07 -2.60
C PHE A 243 33.57 -31.12 -1.47
N HIS A 244 32.78 -31.61 -0.53
CA HIS A 244 32.37 -30.87 0.66
C HIS A 244 33.57 -30.53 1.55
N GLU A 245 34.32 -31.53 2.02
CA GLU A 245 35.44 -31.30 2.94
C GLU A 245 36.61 -30.57 2.28
N PHE A 246 36.83 -30.79 0.99
CA PHE A 246 37.85 -30.07 0.23
C PHE A 246 37.48 -28.60 0.04
N GLY A 247 36.20 -28.24 -0.15
CA GLY A 247 35.78 -26.84 -0.25
C GLY A 247 36.08 -26.03 1.01
N HIS A 248 35.88 -26.62 2.19
CA HIS A 248 36.27 -26.02 3.49
C HIS A 248 37.75 -25.67 3.55
N SER A 249 38.60 -26.56 3.05
CA SER A 249 40.06 -26.38 3.03
C SER A 249 40.52 -25.47 1.89
N MET A 250 39.86 -25.53 0.74
CA MET A 250 40.24 -24.80 -0.47
C MET A 250 39.94 -23.31 -0.35
N TYR A 251 38.78 -22.91 0.17
CA TYR A 251 38.39 -21.50 0.22
C TYR A 251 37.62 -21.09 1.48
N GLY A 252 37.59 -21.92 2.53
CA GLY A 252 36.83 -21.61 3.73
C GLY A 252 35.32 -21.59 3.48
N ALA A 253 34.84 -22.49 2.61
CA ALA A 253 33.45 -22.54 2.18
C ALA A 253 32.48 -22.58 3.37
N PRO A 254 31.50 -21.67 3.46
CA PRO A 254 30.41 -21.79 4.42
C PRO A 254 29.44 -22.90 3.99
N HIS A 255 28.60 -23.40 4.91
CA HIS A 255 27.46 -24.25 4.53
C HIS A 255 26.34 -23.43 3.86
N TYR A 256 26.64 -22.81 2.72
CA TYR A 256 25.75 -21.87 2.02
C TYR A 256 24.48 -22.50 1.43
N ASN A 257 24.41 -23.84 1.38
CA ASN A 257 23.27 -24.62 0.87
C ASN A 257 22.68 -25.55 1.95
N GLY A 258 22.65 -25.10 3.20
CA GLY A 258 21.92 -25.82 4.25
C GLY A 258 22.53 -27.15 4.69
N ALA A 259 23.79 -27.44 4.33
CA ALA A 259 24.48 -28.61 4.86
C ALA A 259 24.47 -28.60 6.39
N ASN A 260 24.32 -29.78 7.00
CA ASN A 260 24.12 -29.95 8.44
C ASN A 260 22.91 -29.18 9.01
N SER A 261 21.90 -28.88 8.19
CA SER A 261 20.71 -28.13 8.62
C SER A 261 21.05 -26.73 9.14
N VAL A 262 22.14 -26.13 8.63
CA VAL A 262 22.57 -24.77 8.95
C VAL A 262 21.63 -23.76 8.27
N VAL A 263 21.20 -22.75 9.03
CA VAL A 263 20.38 -21.65 8.51
C VAL A 263 21.12 -20.29 8.56
N GLY A 264 22.25 -20.21 9.27
CA GLY A 264 23.03 -18.97 9.39
C GLY A 264 22.19 -17.83 9.96
N GLU A 265 22.34 -16.64 9.38
CA GLU A 265 21.56 -15.44 9.72
C GLU A 265 20.16 -15.43 9.09
N HIS A 266 19.73 -16.53 8.44
CA HIS A 266 18.43 -16.63 7.77
C HIS A 266 17.48 -17.57 8.50
N PHE A 267 16.17 -17.44 8.33
CA PHE A 267 15.18 -18.29 9.02
C PHE A 267 14.87 -19.62 8.30
N PHE A 268 15.10 -19.71 6.99
CA PHE A 268 14.75 -20.85 6.15
C PHE A 268 16.02 -21.42 5.51
N THR A 269 16.11 -22.74 5.41
CA THR A 269 17.18 -23.40 4.65
C THR A 269 16.70 -23.85 3.28
N ASN A 270 17.64 -24.01 2.36
CA ASN A 270 17.41 -24.55 1.02
C ASN A 270 18.28 -25.78 0.75
N SER A 271 17.76 -26.71 -0.05
CA SER A 271 18.55 -27.75 -0.71
C SER A 271 18.84 -27.35 -2.16
N GLY A 272 19.99 -27.73 -2.69
CA GLY A 272 20.47 -27.24 -3.99
C GLY A 272 21.64 -28.02 -4.56
N TRP A 273 22.44 -27.35 -5.41
CA TRP A 273 23.67 -27.88 -6.00
C TRP A 273 24.88 -26.99 -5.67
N GLY A 274 26.09 -27.52 -5.85
CA GLY A 274 27.35 -26.89 -5.42
C GLY A 274 28.16 -27.76 -4.46
N MET A 275 29.37 -27.33 -4.07
CA MET A 275 30.24 -28.11 -3.17
C MET A 275 29.67 -28.26 -1.75
N MET A 276 28.81 -27.33 -1.31
CA MET A 276 28.22 -27.33 0.04
C MET A 276 26.75 -27.76 0.07
N GLY A 277 26.26 -28.44 -0.97
CA GLY A 277 24.91 -29.02 -0.97
C GLY A 277 24.73 -30.15 0.03
N SER A 278 23.54 -30.26 0.63
CA SER A 278 23.14 -31.37 1.50
C SER A 278 23.01 -32.71 0.74
N GLY A 279 22.91 -33.83 1.47
CA GLY A 279 23.17 -35.23 1.04
C GLY A 279 22.33 -35.84 -0.09
N ALA A 280 21.68 -35.03 -0.92
CA ALA A 280 21.14 -35.40 -2.21
C ALA A 280 21.20 -34.20 -3.18
N ARG A 281 22.41 -33.90 -3.67
CA ARG A 281 22.65 -32.75 -4.56
C ARG A 281 21.82 -32.88 -5.83
N HIS A 282 21.16 -31.79 -6.24
CA HIS A 282 20.32 -31.80 -7.45
C HIS A 282 21.16 -31.98 -8.71
N LYS A 283 22.33 -31.36 -8.73
CA LYS A 283 23.34 -31.47 -9.79
C LYS A 283 24.72 -31.70 -9.17
N TYR A 284 25.59 -32.37 -9.91
CA TYR A 284 26.93 -32.73 -9.47
C TYR A 284 28.00 -31.78 -10.03
N CYS A 285 27.73 -30.48 -9.94
CA CYS A 285 28.56 -29.39 -10.46
C CYS A 285 28.71 -28.27 -9.41
N THR A 286 29.57 -27.30 -9.69
CA THR A 286 29.65 -26.06 -8.91
C THR A 286 28.52 -25.09 -9.25
N LEU A 287 28.31 -24.09 -8.39
CA LEU A 287 27.62 -22.85 -8.72
C LEU A 287 28.53 -21.93 -9.54
N GLY A 288 27.94 -21.06 -10.35
CA GLY A 288 28.61 -19.94 -11.00
C GLY A 288 29.31 -19.02 -10.00
N TRP A 289 28.67 -18.76 -8.85
CA TRP A 289 29.31 -18.06 -7.73
C TRP A 289 30.61 -18.74 -7.29
N GLU A 290 30.65 -20.06 -7.14
CA GLU A 290 31.87 -20.79 -6.75
C GLU A 290 32.97 -20.67 -7.82
N GLN A 291 32.61 -20.79 -9.10
CA GLN A 291 33.59 -20.65 -10.19
C GLN A 291 34.17 -19.23 -10.23
N TRP A 292 33.32 -18.22 -10.06
CA TRP A 292 33.77 -16.83 -9.98
C TRP A 292 34.67 -16.62 -8.76
N TRP A 293 34.21 -17.04 -7.57
CA TRP A 293 34.93 -16.88 -6.29
C TRP A 293 36.33 -17.49 -6.33
N LEU A 294 36.47 -18.68 -6.92
CA LEU A 294 37.74 -19.40 -7.01
C LEU A 294 38.65 -18.91 -8.16
N GLY A 295 38.19 -17.93 -8.95
CA GLY A 295 38.89 -17.49 -10.15
C GLY A 295 38.97 -18.58 -11.23
N TRP A 296 38.00 -19.48 -11.24
CA TRP A 296 37.85 -20.54 -12.24
C TRP A 296 37.24 -20.06 -13.53
N ASN A 297 36.41 -19.03 -13.43
CA ASN A 297 35.72 -18.43 -14.55
C ASN A 297 35.35 -16.98 -14.22
N ASP A 298 35.24 -16.14 -15.23
CA ASP A 298 34.75 -14.77 -15.10
C ASP A 298 33.27 -14.71 -15.45
N ILE A 299 32.57 -13.69 -14.93
CA ILE A 299 31.13 -13.50 -15.22
C ILE A 299 30.99 -12.92 -16.63
N ASN A 300 30.26 -13.61 -17.50
CA ASN A 300 30.04 -13.15 -18.88
C ASN A 300 29.23 -11.86 -18.92
N TYR A 301 28.22 -11.77 -18.06
CA TYR A 301 27.30 -10.63 -17.98
C TYR A 301 27.07 -10.24 -16.52
N ASP A 302 27.82 -9.26 -16.03
CA ASP A 302 27.69 -8.71 -14.68
C ASP A 302 26.92 -7.39 -14.73
N LEU A 303 25.64 -7.45 -14.38
CA LEU A 303 24.67 -6.37 -14.59
C LEU A 303 24.23 -5.78 -13.25
N ASN A 304 24.06 -4.46 -13.20
CA ASN A 304 23.74 -3.74 -11.98
C ASN A 304 22.71 -2.61 -12.14
N ASN A 305 22.30 -2.24 -13.37
CA ASN A 305 21.32 -1.16 -13.55
C ASN A 305 20.60 -1.17 -14.92
N ALA A 306 19.63 -0.24 -15.08
CA ALA A 306 18.76 -0.12 -16.25
C ALA A 306 19.45 0.25 -17.58
N SER A 307 20.66 0.82 -17.56
CA SER A 307 21.42 1.03 -18.80
C SER A 307 21.84 -0.29 -19.48
N GLN A 308 21.71 -1.41 -18.75
CA GLN A 308 22.03 -2.75 -19.20
C GLN A 308 20.78 -3.58 -19.50
N ASN A 309 19.62 -2.95 -19.68
CA ASN A 309 18.43 -3.66 -20.17
C ASN A 309 18.68 -4.21 -21.58
N ALA A 310 18.65 -5.53 -21.75
CA ALA A 310 18.91 -6.18 -23.02
C ALA A 310 18.44 -7.64 -23.04
N THR A 311 18.60 -8.28 -24.20
CA THR A 311 18.52 -9.74 -24.35
C THR A 311 19.92 -10.32 -24.40
N TYR A 312 20.18 -11.29 -23.52
CA TYR A 312 21.44 -12.00 -23.37
C TYR A 312 21.30 -13.44 -23.85
N THR A 313 22.36 -13.97 -24.46
CA THR A 313 22.42 -15.39 -24.83
C THR A 313 23.37 -16.09 -23.87
N LEU A 314 22.88 -17.13 -23.20
CA LEU A 314 23.64 -18.03 -22.34
C LEU A 314 23.84 -19.36 -23.06
N TYR A 315 25.09 -19.76 -23.24
CA TYR A 315 25.45 -21.13 -23.57
C TYR A 315 25.47 -22.01 -22.30
N ASP A 316 25.74 -23.29 -22.48
CA ASP A 316 25.72 -24.25 -21.38
C ASP A 316 26.80 -23.95 -20.33
N PHE A 317 26.39 -23.88 -19.07
CA PHE A 317 27.22 -23.45 -17.96
C PHE A 317 28.48 -24.32 -17.79
N ILE A 318 28.37 -25.64 -17.93
CA ILE A 318 29.53 -26.54 -17.72
C ILE A 318 30.44 -26.59 -18.93
N THR A 319 29.90 -26.59 -20.15
CA THR A 319 30.68 -26.76 -21.38
C THR A 319 31.23 -25.44 -21.91
N ASN A 320 30.54 -24.32 -21.69
CA ASN A 320 30.93 -22.98 -22.13
C ASN A 320 31.32 -22.02 -21.00
N GLY A 321 30.86 -22.24 -19.76
CA GLY A 321 31.15 -21.35 -18.63
C GLY A 321 30.22 -20.14 -18.55
N ASP A 322 29.13 -20.13 -19.31
CA ASP A 322 28.27 -18.95 -19.42
C ASP A 322 27.40 -18.75 -18.16
N MET A 323 27.46 -17.55 -17.58
CA MET A 323 26.62 -17.12 -16.45
C MET A 323 26.27 -15.63 -16.49
N ILE A 324 25.10 -15.28 -15.95
CA ILE A 324 24.68 -13.89 -15.69
C ILE A 324 24.65 -13.67 -14.18
N ARG A 325 25.18 -12.54 -13.72
CA ARG A 325 24.98 -12.02 -12.35
C ARG A 325 24.24 -10.69 -12.43
N LEU A 326 23.18 -10.53 -11.65
CA LEU A 326 22.31 -9.36 -11.61
C LEU A 326 22.28 -8.80 -10.19
N LYS A 327 22.72 -7.57 -9.95
CA LYS A 327 22.49 -6.91 -8.66
C LYS A 327 21.00 -6.79 -8.41
N ILE A 328 20.52 -7.16 -7.24
CA ILE A 328 19.13 -6.93 -6.83
C ILE A 328 19.02 -5.49 -6.31
N PRO A 329 18.17 -4.62 -6.90
CA PRO A 329 18.11 -3.21 -6.51
C PRO A 329 17.80 -3.02 -5.02
N ASN A 330 18.43 -2.02 -4.40
CA ASN A 330 18.27 -1.65 -2.99
C ASN A 330 18.76 -2.70 -1.97
N THR A 331 19.58 -3.65 -2.42
CA THR A 331 20.16 -4.69 -1.55
C THR A 331 21.63 -4.87 -1.89
N ASP A 332 22.35 -5.63 -1.07
CA ASP A 332 23.70 -6.08 -1.39
C ASP A 332 23.78 -7.46 -2.06
N GLN A 333 22.63 -8.01 -2.48
CA GLN A 333 22.51 -9.37 -2.97
C GLN A 333 22.46 -9.45 -4.50
N TYR A 334 22.72 -10.64 -5.04
CA TYR A 334 22.78 -10.87 -6.47
C TYR A 334 21.94 -12.07 -6.92
N LEU A 335 21.21 -11.91 -8.01
CA LEU A 335 20.56 -13.01 -8.72
C LEU A 335 21.53 -13.57 -9.78
N TRP A 336 21.82 -14.86 -9.67
CA TRP A 336 22.64 -15.62 -10.60
C TRP A 336 21.75 -16.46 -11.52
N ILE A 337 22.12 -16.52 -12.81
CA ILE A 337 21.38 -17.28 -13.83
C ILE A 337 22.37 -18.14 -14.61
N GLU A 338 22.04 -19.43 -14.70
CA GLU A 338 22.84 -20.45 -15.38
C GLU A 338 21.95 -21.21 -16.37
N PHE A 339 22.48 -21.58 -17.53
CA PHE A 339 21.80 -22.48 -18.46
C PHE A 339 22.46 -23.87 -18.42
N HIS A 340 21.70 -24.88 -18.04
CA HIS A 340 22.15 -26.27 -17.93
C HIS A 340 21.51 -27.11 -19.03
N SER A 341 22.29 -27.59 -19.99
CA SER A 341 21.78 -28.31 -21.17
C SER A 341 21.54 -29.81 -20.93
N GLY A 342 22.06 -30.36 -19.84
CA GLY A 342 22.02 -31.80 -19.53
C GLY A 342 23.05 -32.62 -20.33
N GLN A 343 23.97 -31.97 -21.05
CA GLN A 343 24.99 -32.66 -21.85
C GLN A 343 26.14 -33.20 -21.02
N SER A 344 26.45 -32.58 -19.89
CA SER A 344 27.56 -32.98 -19.04
C SER A 344 27.13 -34.06 -18.05
N VAL A 345 28.00 -35.05 -17.82
CA VAL A 345 27.76 -36.08 -16.78
C VAL A 345 27.63 -35.48 -15.38
N PHE A 346 28.20 -34.29 -15.15
CA PHE A 346 28.13 -33.55 -13.89
C PHE A 346 26.81 -32.79 -13.71
N GLU A 347 25.94 -32.74 -14.71
CA GLU A 347 24.58 -32.19 -14.56
C GLU A 347 23.59 -33.22 -14.03
N ASN A 348 23.97 -34.51 -13.99
CA ASN A 348 23.19 -35.60 -13.42
C ASN A 348 23.33 -35.66 -11.90
N ARG A 349 22.34 -36.24 -11.21
CA ARG A 349 22.45 -36.58 -9.78
C ARG A 349 23.50 -37.66 -9.61
N ALA A 350 24.40 -37.47 -8.65
CA ALA A 350 25.49 -38.42 -8.42
C ALA A 350 24.98 -39.73 -7.79
N SER A 351 24.00 -39.61 -6.89
CA SER A 351 23.36 -40.68 -6.12
C SER A 351 21.83 -40.68 -6.35
N LEU A 352 21.14 -41.76 -5.92
CA LEU A 352 19.68 -41.86 -5.94
C LEU A 352 19.06 -41.80 -7.35
N THR A 353 19.48 -42.70 -8.23
CA THR A 353 18.89 -42.86 -9.58
C THR A 353 17.60 -43.69 -9.57
N VAL A 354 17.43 -44.57 -8.59
CA VAL A 354 16.20 -45.33 -8.33
C VAL A 354 15.84 -45.33 -6.84
N ASN A 355 14.55 -45.36 -6.53
CA ASN A 355 14.05 -45.50 -5.16
C ASN A 355 14.25 -46.94 -4.64
N LYS A 356 13.89 -47.26 -3.38
CA LYS A 356 14.11 -48.64 -2.86
C LYS A 356 13.20 -49.70 -3.50
N GLN A 357 12.17 -49.30 -4.25
CA GLN A 357 11.37 -50.21 -5.08
C GLN A 357 11.95 -50.40 -6.50
N GLY A 358 13.07 -49.75 -6.81
CA GLY A 358 13.70 -49.80 -8.14
C GLY A 358 13.06 -48.89 -9.18
N ASN A 359 12.12 -48.01 -8.79
CA ASN A 359 11.55 -47.03 -9.71
C ASN A 359 12.54 -45.88 -9.92
N PRO A 360 12.75 -45.41 -11.17
CA PRO A 360 13.63 -44.28 -11.42
C PRO A 360 13.11 -43.01 -10.76
N PHE A 361 14.03 -42.22 -10.21
CA PHE A 361 13.72 -40.84 -9.83
C PHE A 361 13.45 -40.00 -11.09
N PRO A 362 12.70 -38.88 -10.99
CA PRO A 362 12.50 -37.97 -12.11
C PRO A 362 13.83 -37.45 -12.65
N GLU A 363 13.88 -37.12 -13.94
CA GLU A 363 15.03 -36.46 -14.55
C GLU A 363 15.37 -35.15 -13.84
N ASN A 364 16.63 -34.73 -13.98
CA ASN A 364 17.10 -33.47 -13.43
C ASN A 364 16.44 -32.28 -14.14
N ALA A 365 16.28 -31.18 -13.41
CA ALA A 365 15.81 -29.94 -14.02
C ALA A 365 16.93 -29.35 -14.90
N ASP A 366 16.83 -29.60 -16.20
CA ASP A 366 17.66 -28.97 -17.22
C ASP A 366 16.95 -27.75 -17.80
N GLY A 367 17.74 -26.75 -18.19
CA GLY A 367 17.29 -25.46 -18.67
C GLY A 367 17.89 -24.31 -17.87
N VAL A 368 17.19 -23.18 -17.88
CA VAL A 368 17.61 -22.00 -17.14
C VAL A 368 17.30 -22.19 -15.66
N LEU A 369 18.33 -22.11 -14.81
CA LEU A 369 18.23 -22.15 -13.36
C LEU A 369 18.66 -20.80 -12.79
N ALA A 370 18.11 -20.44 -11.62
CA ALA A 370 18.46 -19.19 -10.96
C ALA A 370 18.46 -19.31 -9.43
N TYR A 371 19.33 -18.55 -8.80
CA TYR A 371 19.43 -18.44 -7.34
C TYR A 371 19.91 -17.05 -6.93
N ILE A 372 19.57 -16.67 -5.71
CA ILE A 372 19.99 -15.44 -5.06
C ILE A 372 21.14 -15.78 -4.12
N GLU A 373 22.16 -14.93 -4.15
CA GLU A 373 23.37 -15.07 -3.36
C GLU A 373 23.55 -13.85 -2.44
N CYS A 374 23.88 -14.17 -1.19
CA CYS A 374 24.11 -13.25 -0.08
C CYS A 374 25.36 -13.69 0.73
N ILE A 375 26.43 -14.11 0.06
CA ILE A 375 27.67 -14.60 0.67
C ILE A 375 28.76 -13.53 0.62
N SER A 376 29.16 -13.13 -0.60
CA SER A 376 30.14 -12.08 -0.86
C SER A 376 30.17 -11.73 -2.34
N ASP A 377 30.24 -10.43 -2.61
CA ASP A 377 30.44 -9.85 -3.93
C ASP A 377 31.86 -9.31 -4.16
N ASP A 378 32.73 -9.47 -3.16
CA ASP A 378 34.11 -9.00 -3.16
C ASP A 378 35.09 -10.16 -2.94
N LYS A 379 35.89 -10.45 -3.98
CA LYS A 379 36.97 -11.44 -3.91
C LYS A 379 38.09 -11.01 -2.95
N GLU A 380 38.23 -9.72 -2.67
CA GLU A 380 39.29 -9.18 -1.83
C GLU A 380 39.02 -9.34 -0.33
N ASN A 381 37.81 -9.77 0.04
CA ASN A 381 37.42 -10.07 1.43
C ASN A 381 37.00 -11.54 1.60
N PRO A 382 37.96 -12.49 1.71
CA PRO A 382 37.68 -13.92 1.68
C PRO A 382 37.07 -14.49 2.97
N GLY A 383 36.76 -13.66 3.97
CA GLY A 383 36.23 -14.05 5.28
C GLY A 383 34.74 -14.44 5.26
N ILE A 384 34.38 -15.50 4.53
CA ILE A 384 32.96 -15.83 4.24
C ILE A 384 32.36 -16.96 5.08
N PHE A 385 33.15 -17.67 5.89
CA PHE A 385 32.69 -18.90 6.57
C PHE A 385 31.49 -18.69 7.50
N THR A 386 31.47 -17.56 8.22
CA THR A 386 30.38 -17.25 9.16
C THR A 386 29.22 -16.57 8.44
N SER A 387 29.49 -15.49 7.70
CA SER A 387 28.47 -14.67 7.04
C SER A 387 27.77 -15.38 5.88
N GLY A 388 28.44 -16.30 5.19
CA GLY A 388 27.86 -17.02 4.05
C GLY A 388 27.08 -18.28 4.41
N ALA A 389 26.93 -18.61 5.70
CA ALA A 389 26.16 -19.76 6.14
C ALA A 389 24.71 -19.66 5.62
N ASN A 390 24.27 -20.67 4.87
CA ASN A 390 22.99 -20.70 4.18
C ASN A 390 22.70 -19.48 3.25
N GLY A 391 23.75 -18.82 2.73
CA GLY A 391 23.62 -17.60 1.92
C GLY A 391 23.09 -17.77 0.49
N ILE A 392 22.58 -18.96 0.10
CA ILE A 392 21.99 -19.21 -1.23
C ILE A 392 20.49 -19.53 -1.10
N LYS A 393 19.69 -18.84 -1.92
CA LYS A 393 18.24 -19.06 -2.07
C LYS A 393 17.88 -19.36 -3.52
N TYR A 394 17.30 -20.51 -3.79
CA TYR A 394 16.93 -20.91 -5.16
C TYR A 394 15.58 -20.36 -5.59
N LEU A 395 15.46 -19.98 -6.86
CA LEU A 395 14.17 -19.67 -7.50
C LEU A 395 13.60 -20.95 -8.12
N HIS A 396 12.51 -21.46 -7.57
CA HIS A 396 11.89 -22.70 -8.04
C HIS A 396 10.88 -22.42 -9.16
N GLY A 397 11.03 -23.09 -10.31
CA GLY A 397 10.17 -22.90 -11.48
C GLY A 397 8.66 -23.09 -11.23
N ASP A 398 8.28 -23.91 -10.25
CA ASP A 398 6.87 -24.12 -9.87
C ASP A 398 6.27 -23.00 -8.99
N GLY A 399 7.05 -22.09 -8.39
CA GLY A 399 6.50 -21.10 -7.45
C GLY A 399 6.85 -21.34 -5.99
N ASN A 400 6.60 -20.30 -5.18
CA ASN A 400 6.54 -20.33 -3.73
C ASN A 400 5.08 -20.45 -3.27
N TYR A 401 4.87 -21.22 -2.21
CA TYR A 401 3.53 -21.52 -1.68
C TYR A 401 3.55 -21.62 -0.17
N GLU A 402 2.37 -21.46 0.42
CA GLU A 402 2.14 -21.87 1.80
C GLU A 402 1.97 -23.38 1.88
N TYR A 403 2.47 -23.98 2.96
CA TYR A 403 2.34 -25.42 3.18
C TYR A 403 1.75 -25.71 4.55
N ASN A 404 0.70 -26.51 4.55
CA ASN A 404 0.23 -27.21 5.74
C ASN A 404 0.78 -28.65 5.73
N HIS A 405 0.83 -29.30 6.88
CA HIS A 405 1.31 -30.68 6.96
C HIS A 405 0.42 -31.57 7.82
N SER A 406 0.42 -32.87 7.53
CA SER A 406 -0.22 -33.89 8.36
C SER A 406 0.48 -34.03 9.71
N SER A 407 -0.08 -34.82 10.63
CA SER A 407 0.73 -35.42 11.69
C SER A 407 1.85 -36.28 11.10
N LYS A 408 2.92 -36.50 11.87
CA LYS A 408 4.03 -37.39 11.49
C LYS A 408 3.51 -38.72 10.92
N SER A 409 3.89 -39.03 9.68
CA SER A 409 3.49 -40.26 8.97
C SER A 409 4.42 -41.44 9.29
N SER A 410 4.01 -42.65 8.91
CA SER A 410 4.90 -43.80 8.78
C SER A 410 6.13 -43.47 7.93
N ILE A 411 7.27 -44.00 8.37
CA ILE A 411 8.59 -43.87 7.74
C ILE A 411 8.47 -44.26 6.26
N VAL A 412 8.91 -43.38 5.36
CA VAL A 412 9.21 -43.75 3.98
C VAL A 412 10.58 -44.42 4.02
N PRO A 413 10.73 -45.71 3.65
CA PRO A 413 12.01 -46.42 3.76
C PRO A 413 13.21 -45.68 3.15
N GLU A 414 12.97 -44.87 2.12
CA GLU A 414 13.92 -44.04 1.38
C GLU A 414 14.41 -42.81 2.16
N TRP A 415 13.72 -42.39 3.22
CA TRP A 415 13.98 -41.12 3.93
C TRP A 415 14.17 -41.34 5.43
N TRP A 416 15.24 -40.76 5.98
CA TRP A 416 15.72 -41.02 7.34
C TRP A 416 15.60 -39.85 8.33
N PRO A 417 14.62 -38.96 8.16
CA PRO A 417 13.92 -38.35 9.29
C PRO A 417 12.39 -38.55 9.23
N ALA A 418 11.67 -37.95 10.17
CA ALA A 418 10.21 -37.89 10.16
C ALA A 418 9.69 -37.38 8.82
N VAL A 419 8.73 -38.10 8.23
CA VAL A 419 8.07 -37.70 6.98
C VAL A 419 6.70 -37.15 7.30
N TYR A 420 6.39 -36.02 6.69
CA TYR A 420 5.09 -35.36 6.75
C TYR A 420 4.50 -35.33 5.35
N ASP A 421 3.17 -35.45 5.26
CA ASP A 421 2.44 -35.21 4.01
C ASP A 421 2.07 -33.74 3.96
N TYR A 422 2.55 -33.03 2.95
CA TYR A 422 2.31 -31.60 2.78
C TYR A 422 1.13 -31.33 1.84
N TYR A 423 0.34 -30.32 2.20
CA TYR A 423 -0.75 -29.79 1.40
C TYR A 423 -0.38 -28.37 0.99
N THR A 424 -0.30 -28.14 -0.32
CA THR A 424 -0.05 -26.81 -0.88
C THR A 424 -1.29 -25.95 -0.68
N GLY A 425 -1.12 -24.83 0.03
CA GLY A 425 -2.10 -23.77 0.18
C GLY A 425 -1.99 -22.73 -0.93
N ASP A 426 -2.22 -21.48 -0.57
CA ASP A 426 -2.21 -20.39 -1.52
C ASP A 426 -0.80 -20.08 -2.04
N ALA A 427 -0.75 -19.53 -3.25
CA ALA A 427 0.48 -18.99 -3.80
C ALA A 427 0.99 -17.89 -2.86
N ASN A 428 2.27 -17.91 -2.54
CA ASN A 428 2.90 -16.87 -1.74
C ASN A 428 4.24 -16.51 -2.37
N PRO A 429 4.24 -15.66 -3.41
CA PRO A 429 5.44 -15.20 -4.11
C PRO A 429 6.60 -14.77 -3.22
N PHE A 430 6.27 -14.15 -2.09
CA PHE A 430 7.22 -13.62 -1.13
C PHE A 430 7.60 -14.60 -0.01
N ALA A 431 6.94 -15.76 0.09
CA ALA A 431 7.37 -16.81 0.98
C ALA A 431 8.69 -17.43 0.51
N MET A 432 9.54 -17.82 1.46
CA MET A 432 10.74 -18.60 1.20
C MET A 432 10.47 -20.12 1.20
N GLN A 433 9.21 -20.54 1.04
CA GLN A 433 8.81 -21.95 1.02
C GLN A 433 8.46 -22.41 -0.40
N ASN A 434 9.20 -23.40 -0.89
CA ASN A 434 8.97 -24.07 -2.17
C ASN A 434 9.48 -25.51 -2.11
N GLY A 435 9.51 -26.17 -3.26
CA GLY A 435 9.91 -27.56 -3.42
C GLY A 435 11.28 -27.94 -2.84
N VAL A 436 12.24 -27.00 -2.87
CA VAL A 436 13.63 -27.22 -2.44
C VAL A 436 13.97 -26.56 -1.12
N ALA A 437 13.09 -25.73 -0.56
CA ALA A 437 13.23 -25.23 0.79
C ALA A 437 12.83 -26.30 1.82
N ALA A 438 13.48 -26.33 2.98
CA ALA A 438 12.92 -27.09 4.10
C ALA A 438 11.79 -26.29 4.74
N ILE A 439 10.64 -26.94 4.93
CA ILE A 439 9.46 -26.31 5.50
C ILE A 439 9.65 -26.19 7.01
N ARG A 440 9.43 -24.97 7.52
CA ARG A 440 9.51 -24.61 8.94
C ARG A 440 8.10 -24.70 9.53
N SER A 441 7.97 -25.33 10.69
CA SER A 441 6.71 -25.45 11.44
C SER A 441 7.02 -25.90 12.87
N ASP A 442 6.04 -25.81 13.77
CA ASP A 442 6.09 -26.35 15.13
C ASP A 442 5.65 -27.83 15.09
N TYR A 443 6.54 -28.69 14.62
CA TYR A 443 6.30 -30.12 14.39
C TYR A 443 6.20 -30.92 15.69
N ASP A 444 6.82 -30.48 16.78
CA ASP A 444 6.73 -31.13 18.08
C ASP A 444 5.62 -30.53 18.98
N SER A 445 5.01 -29.42 18.55
CA SER A 445 3.87 -28.76 19.19
C SER A 445 4.22 -28.24 20.59
N ASN A 446 5.42 -27.71 20.75
CA ASN A 446 5.94 -27.12 21.99
C ASN A 446 5.73 -25.58 22.08
N ASN A 447 5.06 -24.97 21.10
CA ASN A 447 4.91 -23.52 20.91
C ASN A 447 6.22 -22.78 20.65
N LYS A 448 7.17 -23.42 19.96
CA LYS A 448 8.43 -22.85 19.54
C LYS A 448 8.95 -23.57 18.30
N ILE A 449 9.21 -22.83 17.23
CA ILE A 449 9.94 -23.35 16.08
C ILE A 449 11.43 -23.25 16.38
N ASN A 450 12.12 -24.37 16.67
CA ASN A 450 13.53 -24.30 17.05
C ASN A 450 14.41 -23.67 15.95
N TYR A 451 15.22 -22.68 16.32
CA TYR A 451 16.14 -21.97 15.45
C TYR A 451 17.55 -21.95 16.05
N ASN A 452 18.56 -22.07 15.19
CA ASN A 452 19.97 -22.02 15.56
C ASN A 452 20.80 -21.46 14.39
N SER A 453 21.41 -20.29 14.60
CA SER A 453 22.25 -19.58 13.64
C SER A 453 23.65 -20.15 13.45
N GLY A 454 23.96 -21.32 14.05
CA GLY A 454 25.26 -21.97 13.91
C GLY A 454 25.67 -22.18 12.46
N THR A 455 26.92 -21.84 12.13
CA THR A 455 27.39 -21.74 10.73
C THR A 455 27.94 -23.04 10.16
N ASN A 456 28.21 -24.01 11.03
CA ASN A 456 28.76 -25.32 10.66
C ASN A 456 27.83 -26.47 11.07
N SER A 457 27.20 -26.34 12.23
CA SER A 457 26.18 -27.26 12.76
C SER A 457 25.32 -26.49 13.75
N PRO A 458 24.03 -26.82 13.90
CA PRO A 458 23.25 -26.33 15.03
C PRO A 458 23.92 -26.79 16.35
N ASN A 459 24.13 -25.87 17.28
CA ASN A 459 24.94 -26.05 18.50
C ASN A 459 24.25 -26.87 19.64
N SER A 460 23.19 -27.62 19.36
CA SER A 460 22.42 -28.35 20.38
C SER A 460 21.65 -29.53 19.78
N GLY A 461 21.39 -30.56 20.60
CA GLY A 461 20.66 -31.77 20.21
C GLY A 461 19.23 -31.57 19.69
N ASP A 462 18.71 -30.34 19.74
CA ASP A 462 17.35 -29.99 19.31
C ASP A 462 17.27 -29.42 17.87
N GLY A 463 18.41 -29.15 17.22
CA GLY A 463 18.48 -28.79 15.79
C GLY A 463 17.66 -27.57 15.33
N ASN A 464 17.67 -27.29 14.03
CA ASN A 464 16.69 -26.41 13.39
C ASN A 464 15.44 -27.23 13.05
N GLU A 465 14.27 -26.78 13.48
CA GLU A 465 13.03 -27.50 13.27
C GLU A 465 12.48 -27.24 11.85
N MET A 466 12.74 -28.18 10.95
CA MET A 466 12.35 -28.09 9.55
C MET A 466 12.40 -29.45 8.83
N HIS A 467 11.59 -29.61 7.79
CA HIS A 467 11.52 -30.85 7.02
C HIS A 467 11.30 -30.59 5.52
N SER A 468 12.01 -31.32 4.66
CA SER A 468 11.82 -31.26 3.20
C SER A 468 10.48 -31.87 2.76
N ILE A 469 9.99 -31.46 1.58
CA ILE A 469 8.75 -32.01 0.99
C ILE A 469 9.03 -33.37 0.35
N VAL A 470 8.80 -34.44 1.12
CA VAL A 470 8.95 -35.84 0.67
C VAL A 470 7.63 -36.42 0.17
N ARG A 471 6.51 -36.00 0.76
CA ARG A 471 5.16 -36.34 0.31
C ARG A 471 4.34 -35.08 0.14
N LYS A 472 3.54 -35.06 -0.91
CA LYS A 472 2.65 -33.96 -1.27
C LYS A 472 1.31 -34.54 -1.70
N ASN A 473 0.24 -34.13 -1.03
CA ASN A 473 -1.14 -34.59 -1.29
C ASN A 473 -1.27 -36.13 -1.32
N GLY A 474 -0.66 -36.83 -0.36
CA GLY A 474 -0.71 -38.28 -0.22
C GLY A 474 0.21 -39.06 -1.18
N THR A 475 0.97 -38.36 -2.04
CA THR A 475 1.86 -38.98 -3.04
C THR A 475 3.32 -38.64 -2.77
N MET A 476 4.24 -39.50 -3.21
CA MET A 476 5.68 -39.20 -3.13
C MET A 476 5.99 -37.98 -4.00
N SER A 477 6.63 -36.99 -3.39
CA SER A 477 7.19 -35.84 -4.08
C SER A 477 8.70 -36.00 -4.23
N TYR A 478 9.23 -35.41 -5.30
CA TYR A 478 10.66 -35.34 -5.58
C TYR A 478 11.12 -33.88 -5.68
N ASP A 479 10.31 -32.95 -5.19
CA ASP A 479 10.59 -31.52 -5.27
C ASP A 479 11.89 -31.17 -4.54
N ALA A 480 12.16 -31.82 -3.39
CA ALA A 480 13.40 -31.66 -2.62
C ALA A 480 14.68 -32.08 -3.38
N TYR A 481 14.54 -32.78 -4.52
CA TYR A 481 15.61 -33.20 -5.42
C TYR A 481 15.71 -32.29 -6.66
N GLY A 482 15.07 -31.13 -6.63
CA GLY A 482 15.13 -30.12 -7.68
C GLY A 482 14.25 -30.43 -8.90
N LYS A 483 13.20 -31.24 -8.73
CA LYS A 483 12.22 -31.47 -9.79
C LYS A 483 11.56 -30.14 -10.19
N ASN A 484 11.49 -29.84 -11.48
CA ASN A 484 10.88 -28.62 -12.04
C ASN A 484 11.51 -27.28 -11.60
N MET A 485 12.76 -27.26 -11.11
CA MET A 485 13.42 -26.00 -10.76
C MET A 485 13.63 -25.06 -11.96
N ASN A 486 13.70 -25.60 -13.17
CA ASN A 486 13.98 -24.83 -14.37
C ASN A 486 12.87 -23.84 -14.72
N LEU A 487 13.30 -22.62 -15.02
CA LEU A 487 12.47 -21.55 -15.53
C LEU A 487 11.92 -21.93 -16.92
N LYS A 488 10.64 -21.69 -17.16
CA LYS A 488 9.97 -22.13 -18.38
C LYS A 488 10.10 -21.10 -19.49
N VAL A 489 10.24 -21.57 -20.74
CA VAL A 489 10.22 -20.67 -21.90
C VAL A 489 8.89 -19.90 -21.94
N GLY A 490 8.99 -18.59 -22.09
CA GLY A 490 7.86 -17.66 -22.08
C GLY A 490 7.49 -17.13 -20.70
N SER A 491 7.92 -17.76 -19.60
CA SER A 491 7.70 -17.24 -18.25
C SER A 491 8.67 -16.10 -17.92
N TYR A 492 8.23 -15.22 -17.03
CA TYR A 492 9.05 -14.15 -16.49
C TYR A 492 8.94 -14.13 -14.97
N TYR A 493 10.00 -13.64 -14.33
CA TYR A 493 10.04 -13.39 -12.90
C TYR A 493 10.26 -11.91 -12.65
N SER A 494 9.49 -11.34 -11.71
CA SER A 494 9.47 -9.93 -11.32
C SER A 494 8.84 -9.84 -9.92
N ILE A 495 8.62 -8.63 -9.39
CA ILE A 495 7.88 -8.44 -8.13
C ILE A 495 6.40 -8.86 -8.21
N GLY A 496 5.86 -9.04 -9.42
CA GLY A 496 4.47 -9.43 -9.66
C GLY A 496 4.30 -10.91 -9.99
N SER A 497 5.34 -11.75 -9.93
CA SER A 497 5.29 -13.17 -10.33
C SER A 497 5.43 -14.14 -9.17
N ASN A 498 5.19 -15.43 -9.43
CA ASN A 498 5.49 -16.51 -8.50
C ASN A 498 6.49 -17.52 -9.09
N PRO A 499 7.70 -17.70 -8.49
CA PRO A 499 8.27 -16.89 -7.41
C PRO A 499 8.45 -15.43 -7.80
N ALA A 500 8.55 -14.55 -6.81
CA ALA A 500 9.06 -13.21 -7.03
C ALA A 500 10.59 -13.18 -6.92
N ILE A 501 11.23 -12.26 -7.63
CA ILE A 501 12.63 -11.92 -7.37
C ILE A 501 12.60 -10.99 -6.15
N ILE A 502 12.97 -11.52 -4.99
CA ILE A 502 13.14 -10.77 -3.73
C ILE A 502 14.38 -11.30 -3.05
N GLU A 503 15.03 -10.47 -2.25
CA GLU A 503 16.18 -10.81 -1.42
C GLU A 503 15.99 -12.06 -0.55
N HIS A 504 17.11 -12.65 -0.13
CA HIS A 504 17.15 -13.59 0.99
C HIS A 504 17.13 -12.78 2.29
N GLN A 505 15.97 -12.75 2.96
CA GLN A 505 15.80 -11.96 4.17
C GLN A 505 16.67 -12.49 5.32
N ASN A 506 17.21 -11.57 6.11
CA ASN A 506 17.89 -11.89 7.36
C ASN A 506 16.86 -12.06 8.48
N TYR A 507 17.15 -12.93 9.44
CA TYR A 507 16.33 -13.15 10.63
C TYR A 507 17.04 -12.55 11.85
N ASN A 508 16.34 -11.65 12.54
CA ASN A 508 16.85 -11.08 13.77
C ASN A 508 16.31 -11.87 14.97
N GLU A 509 17.17 -12.65 15.63
CA GLU A 509 16.82 -13.45 16.81
C GLU A 509 16.26 -12.62 17.97
N ILE A 510 16.72 -11.37 18.12
CA ILE A 510 16.34 -10.51 19.23
C ILE A 510 14.92 -9.97 19.03
N THR A 511 14.61 -9.49 17.83
CA THR A 511 13.28 -8.95 17.52
C THR A 511 12.30 -10.04 17.07
N GLN A 512 12.80 -11.22 16.71
CA GLN A 512 12.05 -12.34 16.12
C GLN A 512 11.35 -11.96 14.82
N GLU A 513 12.04 -11.23 13.95
CA GLU A 513 11.50 -10.70 12.71
C GLU A 513 12.44 -10.96 11.54
N LEU A 514 11.85 -11.21 10.38
CA LEU A 514 12.54 -11.16 9.10
C LEU A 514 12.74 -9.70 8.68
N SER A 515 13.89 -9.39 8.08
CA SER A 515 14.14 -8.09 7.44
C SER A 515 13.06 -7.78 6.39
N PRO A 516 12.76 -6.51 6.10
CA PRO A 516 11.75 -6.16 5.09
C PRO A 516 12.08 -6.70 3.69
N ILE A 517 11.04 -6.82 2.86
CA ILE A 517 11.08 -7.18 1.43
C ILE A 517 11.03 -5.89 0.62
N HIS A 518 12.05 -5.62 -0.21
CA HIS A 518 12.12 -4.40 -0.99
C HIS A 518 11.56 -4.60 -2.40
N LEU A 519 10.49 -3.87 -2.74
CA LEU A 519 9.96 -3.86 -4.11
C LEU A 519 10.92 -3.12 -5.06
N HIS A 520 11.11 -3.69 -6.26
CA HIS A 520 12.02 -3.16 -7.27
C HIS A 520 11.58 -3.51 -8.70
N GLY A 521 12.18 -2.84 -9.69
CA GLY A 521 11.87 -3.03 -11.11
C GLY A 521 12.60 -4.18 -11.83
N LEU A 522 13.35 -5.03 -11.13
CA LEU A 522 14.06 -6.14 -11.79
C LEU A 522 13.07 -7.21 -12.32
N ARG A 523 13.18 -7.50 -13.62
CA ARG A 523 12.49 -8.58 -14.33
C ARG A 523 13.49 -9.40 -15.14
N ILE A 524 13.29 -10.71 -15.13
CA ILE A 524 13.91 -11.64 -16.09
C ILE A 524 12.85 -12.39 -16.88
N LYS A 525 13.08 -12.69 -18.15
CA LYS A 525 12.18 -13.50 -18.98
C LYS A 525 12.97 -14.45 -19.87
N VAL A 526 12.60 -15.74 -19.85
CA VAL A 526 13.19 -16.74 -20.74
C VAL A 526 12.48 -16.66 -22.09
N LEU A 527 13.16 -16.15 -23.12
CA LEU A 527 12.57 -15.97 -24.45
C LEU A 527 12.59 -17.26 -25.26
N THR A 528 13.74 -17.93 -25.28
CA THR A 528 13.95 -19.19 -26.02
C THR A 528 14.88 -20.10 -25.24
N GLN A 529 14.70 -21.40 -25.39
CA GLN A 529 15.63 -22.42 -24.90
C GLN A 529 15.80 -23.49 -25.98
N THR A 530 17.05 -23.81 -26.29
CA THR A 530 17.44 -24.89 -27.21
C THR A 530 18.28 -25.92 -26.45
N SER A 531 18.77 -26.96 -27.12
CA SER A 531 19.70 -27.92 -26.50
C SER A 531 21.12 -27.37 -26.27
N SER A 532 21.44 -26.15 -26.76
CA SER A 532 22.79 -25.58 -26.68
C SER A 532 22.86 -24.16 -26.12
N ASN A 533 21.74 -23.45 -26.04
CA ASN A 533 21.68 -22.11 -25.47
C ASN A 533 20.27 -21.71 -25.03
N ALA A 534 20.19 -20.68 -24.19
CA ALA A 534 18.97 -19.97 -23.84
C ALA A 534 19.13 -18.46 -24.08
N GLN A 535 18.01 -17.78 -24.35
CA GLN A 535 17.96 -16.32 -24.44
C GLN A 535 17.15 -15.75 -23.28
N ILE A 536 17.76 -14.84 -22.52
CA ILE A 536 17.21 -14.22 -21.33
C ILE A 536 17.07 -12.72 -21.56
N GLN A 537 15.86 -12.20 -21.42
CA GLN A 537 15.61 -10.76 -21.38
C GLN A 537 15.74 -10.28 -19.93
N VAL A 538 16.48 -9.20 -19.70
CA VAL A 538 16.66 -8.57 -18.39
C VAL A 538 16.22 -7.11 -18.48
N GLU A 539 15.43 -6.67 -17.51
CA GLU A 539 14.98 -5.29 -17.34
C GLU A 539 15.06 -4.88 -15.87
N TYR A 540 15.64 -3.72 -15.56
CA TYR A 540 15.75 -3.17 -14.20
C TYR A 540 14.69 -2.11 -13.85
N ASP A 541 14.01 -1.58 -14.86
CA ASP A 541 13.00 -0.53 -14.77
C ASP A 541 11.57 -1.07 -15.04
N TYR A 542 11.38 -2.37 -14.87
CA TYR A 542 10.09 -3.03 -14.98
C TYR A 542 9.24 -2.80 -13.72
N ASN A 543 8.78 -1.56 -13.56
CA ASN A 543 8.05 -1.07 -12.39
C ASN A 543 6.55 -1.41 -12.42
N LYS A 544 6.18 -2.55 -12.99
CA LYS A 544 4.79 -2.93 -13.24
C LYS A 544 4.39 -4.28 -12.64
N VAL A 545 3.15 -4.36 -12.17
CA VAL A 545 2.45 -5.60 -11.82
C VAL A 545 1.30 -5.79 -12.80
N GLU A 546 1.48 -6.71 -13.74
CA GLU A 546 0.53 -6.95 -14.84
C GLU A 546 -0.21 -8.29 -14.71
N GLN A 547 0.01 -9.03 -13.62
CA GLN A 547 -0.68 -10.29 -13.33
C GLN A 547 -1.11 -10.34 -11.87
N ASP A 548 -2.23 -11.03 -11.63
CA ASP A 548 -2.77 -11.23 -10.29
C ASP A 548 -1.71 -11.88 -9.40
N THR A 549 -1.48 -11.27 -8.24
CA THR A 549 -0.44 -11.69 -7.31
C THR A 549 -0.86 -11.42 -5.87
N ARG A 550 -0.11 -12.03 -4.96
CA ARG A 550 -0.32 -11.94 -3.53
C ARG A 550 0.99 -11.49 -2.88
N TRP A 551 0.92 -10.47 -2.05
CA TRP A 551 2.06 -9.91 -1.33
C TRP A 551 1.83 -10.05 0.16
N THR A 552 2.71 -10.80 0.83
CA THR A 552 2.61 -11.04 2.27
C THR A 552 3.91 -10.73 2.99
N GLY A 553 3.83 -10.47 4.30
CA GLY A 553 4.98 -10.15 5.15
C GLY A 553 5.26 -8.65 5.28
N ASN A 554 6.48 -8.30 5.71
CA ASN A 554 6.91 -6.91 5.84
C ASN A 554 7.49 -6.43 4.50
N ILE A 555 6.76 -5.58 3.79
CA ILE A 555 7.01 -5.15 2.42
C ILE A 555 7.28 -3.64 2.41
N GLU A 556 8.28 -3.21 1.66
CA GLU A 556 8.64 -1.80 1.49
C GLU A 556 8.74 -1.44 0.02
N LEU A 557 8.11 -0.34 -0.38
CA LEU A 557 8.48 0.38 -1.61
C LEU A 557 9.56 1.40 -1.24
N PRO A 558 10.82 1.23 -1.69
CA PRO A 558 11.93 2.07 -1.26
C PRO A 558 11.79 3.54 -1.67
N GLU A 559 12.60 4.41 -1.07
CA GLU A 559 12.53 5.86 -1.28
C GLU A 559 12.61 6.24 -2.75
N ASN A 560 11.78 7.21 -3.16
CA ASN A 560 11.73 7.74 -4.54
C ASN A 560 11.50 6.68 -5.64
N GLN A 561 11.01 5.49 -5.28
CA GLN A 561 10.63 4.46 -6.25
C GLN A 561 9.18 4.59 -6.67
N THR A 562 8.85 4.07 -7.85
CA THR A 562 7.48 4.00 -8.35
C THR A 562 7.15 2.58 -8.71
N ILE A 563 6.00 2.07 -8.27
CA ILE A 563 5.41 0.81 -8.75
C ILE A 563 4.01 1.07 -9.28
N THR A 564 3.66 0.38 -10.37
CA THR A 564 2.34 0.49 -11.00
C THR A 564 1.65 -0.87 -11.03
N ILE A 565 0.52 -0.99 -10.34
CA ILE A 565 -0.43 -2.09 -10.52
C ILE A 565 -1.25 -1.79 -11.78
N ASP A 566 -1.06 -2.58 -12.83
CA ASP A 566 -1.54 -2.30 -14.18
C ASP A 566 -2.48 -3.41 -14.65
N GLY A 567 -3.78 -3.26 -14.37
CA GLY A 567 -4.81 -4.25 -14.73
C GLY A 567 -4.78 -5.56 -13.93
N ALA A 568 -4.02 -5.62 -12.83
CA ALA A 568 -3.85 -6.80 -11.98
C ALA A 568 -4.53 -6.67 -10.61
N ASP A 569 -4.88 -7.81 -10.01
CA ASP A 569 -5.25 -7.91 -8.60
C ASP A 569 -4.04 -8.16 -7.72
N VAL A 570 -3.74 -7.24 -6.82
CA VAL A 570 -2.75 -7.42 -5.74
C VAL A 570 -3.48 -7.59 -4.43
N VAL A 571 -3.34 -8.76 -3.82
CA VAL A 571 -3.88 -9.05 -2.49
C VAL A 571 -2.77 -8.94 -1.45
N ILE A 572 -3.01 -8.13 -0.42
CA ILE A 572 -2.19 -8.02 0.78
C ILE A 572 -3.00 -8.58 1.94
N ASP A 573 -2.54 -9.70 2.47
CA ASP A 573 -3.21 -10.46 3.52
C ASP A 573 -2.16 -11.23 4.34
N ARG A 574 -2.57 -11.88 5.42
CA ARG A 574 -1.65 -12.56 6.34
C ARG A 574 -0.90 -13.69 5.65
N SER A 575 0.41 -13.76 5.86
CA SER A 575 1.21 -14.90 5.41
C SER A 575 0.97 -16.11 6.30
N MET A 576 0.65 -17.27 5.74
CA MET A 576 0.66 -18.54 6.49
C MET A 576 2.03 -19.23 6.44
N THR A 577 3.09 -18.48 6.13
CA THR A 577 4.48 -18.93 6.27
C THR A 577 5.05 -18.44 7.60
N PRO A 578 5.57 -19.32 8.47
CA PRO A 578 6.17 -18.91 9.74
C PRO A 578 7.33 -17.95 9.56
N SER A 579 7.41 -16.91 10.39
CA SER A 579 8.44 -15.86 10.31
C SER A 579 9.22 -15.61 11.60
N ARG A 580 8.93 -16.41 12.64
CA ARG A 580 9.44 -16.21 14.01
C ARG A 580 9.50 -17.53 14.77
N GLU A 581 10.36 -17.58 15.78
CA GLU A 581 10.53 -18.73 16.67
C GLU A 581 9.37 -18.95 17.63
N TYR A 582 8.78 -17.88 18.18
CA TYR A 582 7.73 -17.96 19.18
C TYR A 582 6.42 -17.38 18.64
N PRO A 583 5.27 -17.98 19.01
CA PRO A 583 4.00 -17.49 18.54
C PRO A 583 3.68 -16.13 19.15
N ASP A 584 3.26 -15.20 18.30
CA ASP A 584 2.60 -13.98 18.71
C ASP A 584 1.21 -14.28 19.29
N ALA A 585 0.75 -13.45 20.24
CA ALA A 585 -0.53 -13.65 20.93
C ALA A 585 -1.73 -13.62 19.96
N ASP A 586 -1.63 -12.86 18.89
CA ASP A 586 -2.73 -12.60 17.99
C ASP A 586 -2.64 -13.42 16.67
N PHE A 587 -1.44 -13.89 16.27
CA PHE A 587 -1.22 -14.57 14.97
C PHE A 587 -0.44 -15.88 15.02
N GLY A 588 0.06 -16.29 16.19
CA GLY A 588 0.97 -17.43 16.25
C GLY A 588 2.29 -17.13 15.53
N PHE A 589 2.82 -18.10 14.78
CA PHE A 589 4.12 -17.94 14.10
C PHE A 589 4.07 -17.09 12.82
N TYR A 590 2.87 -16.64 12.44
CA TYR A 590 2.57 -16.04 11.15
C TYR A 590 2.64 -14.51 11.23
N PRO A 591 3.32 -13.82 10.30
CA PRO A 591 3.38 -12.37 10.31
C PRO A 591 2.09 -11.75 9.74
N TYR A 592 1.75 -10.56 10.25
CA TYR A 592 0.91 -9.64 9.49
C TYR A 592 1.60 -9.18 8.23
N SER A 593 0.80 -8.71 7.28
CA SER A 593 1.32 -8.01 6.12
C SER A 593 1.28 -6.51 6.33
N LEU A 594 2.47 -5.92 6.33
CA LEU A 594 2.70 -4.49 6.41
C LEU A 594 3.32 -4.06 5.08
N PHE A 595 2.65 -3.18 4.35
CA PHE A 595 3.19 -2.58 3.14
C PHE A 595 3.47 -1.10 3.38
N THR A 596 4.74 -0.72 3.38
CA THR A 596 5.17 0.66 3.64
C THR A 596 5.64 1.33 2.36
N LEU A 597 5.04 2.48 2.03
CA LEU A 597 5.52 3.39 1.01
C LEU A 597 6.50 4.36 1.66
N LYS A 598 7.80 4.20 1.38
CA LYS A 598 8.86 5.07 1.92
C LYS A 598 8.80 6.48 1.33
N ASN A 599 9.61 7.37 1.90
CA ASN A 599 9.67 8.77 1.49
C ASN A 599 9.79 8.97 -0.04
N GLY A 600 8.91 9.80 -0.60
CA GLY A 600 8.92 10.12 -2.04
C GLY A 600 8.49 8.97 -2.96
N SER A 601 8.10 7.82 -2.42
CA SER A 601 7.67 6.68 -3.24
C SER A 601 6.24 6.85 -3.75
N VAL A 602 5.95 6.26 -4.91
CA VAL A 602 4.66 6.42 -5.61
C VAL A 602 4.08 5.06 -5.96
N LEU A 603 2.85 4.80 -5.50
CA LEU A 603 2.06 3.65 -5.91
C LEU A 603 0.94 4.07 -6.87
N ASN A 604 1.04 3.62 -8.12
CA ASN A 604 0.00 3.82 -9.13
C ASN A 604 -0.86 2.56 -9.27
N ILE A 605 -2.17 2.72 -9.39
CA ILE A 605 -3.12 1.65 -9.67
C ILE A 605 -3.96 2.06 -10.87
N ASN A 606 -3.74 1.40 -12.00
CA ASN A 606 -4.21 1.79 -13.31
C ASN A 606 -4.96 0.65 -14.02
N ASN A 607 -5.69 1.01 -15.08
CA ASN A 607 -6.26 0.09 -16.05
C ASN A 607 -7.12 -1.05 -15.46
N GLY A 608 -7.89 -0.75 -14.40
CA GLY A 608 -8.75 -1.72 -13.73
C GLY A 608 -8.04 -2.54 -12.66
N GLY A 609 -6.79 -2.22 -12.33
CA GLY A 609 -6.05 -2.87 -11.25
C GLY A 609 -6.74 -2.71 -9.88
N ARG A 610 -6.49 -3.66 -8.98
CA ARG A 610 -7.09 -3.68 -7.65
C ARG A 610 -6.04 -3.97 -6.60
N LEU A 611 -5.98 -3.13 -5.57
CA LEU A 611 -5.24 -3.41 -4.35
C LEU A 611 -6.22 -3.80 -3.23
N GLN A 612 -6.05 -4.97 -2.64
CA GLN A 612 -6.95 -5.49 -1.61
C GLN A 612 -6.18 -5.69 -0.31
N LEU A 613 -6.60 -5.03 0.75
CA LEU A 613 -6.06 -5.19 2.10
C LEU A 613 -7.03 -6.05 2.92
N ASN A 614 -6.59 -7.25 3.27
CA ASN A 614 -7.35 -8.24 4.03
C ASN A 614 -6.62 -8.69 5.30
N GLU A 615 -7.31 -9.40 6.18
CA GLU A 615 -6.76 -10.09 7.36
C GLU A 615 -5.85 -9.22 8.23
N LYS A 616 -6.35 -8.05 8.63
CA LYS A 616 -5.61 -7.07 9.47
C LYS A 616 -4.32 -6.53 8.82
N SER A 617 -4.21 -6.56 7.50
CA SER A 617 -3.08 -5.94 6.79
C SER A 617 -3.08 -4.43 6.94
N THR A 618 -1.88 -3.85 6.80
CA THR A 618 -1.65 -2.41 6.92
C THR A 618 -0.92 -1.89 5.70
N LEU A 619 -1.40 -0.78 5.13
CA LEU A 619 -0.65 0.04 4.19
C LEU A 619 -0.24 1.35 4.87
N THR A 620 1.05 1.60 5.00
CA THR A 620 1.61 2.80 5.64
C THR A 620 2.20 3.74 4.61
N LEU A 621 1.87 5.02 4.70
CA LEU A 621 2.41 6.09 3.87
C LEU A 621 3.32 6.98 4.71
N GLU A 622 4.62 6.93 4.42
CA GLU A 622 5.62 7.82 5.04
C GLU A 622 5.65 9.20 4.36
N ASN A 623 6.49 10.09 4.88
CA ASN A 623 6.53 11.48 4.45
C ASN A 623 6.77 11.64 2.94
N GLY A 624 5.90 12.36 2.22
CA GLY A 624 6.02 12.60 0.79
C GLY A 624 5.73 11.40 -0.12
N SER A 625 5.20 10.29 0.41
CA SER A 625 4.71 9.19 -0.42
C SER A 625 3.32 9.50 -1.01
N ASP A 626 3.03 8.97 -2.20
CA ASP A 626 1.79 9.25 -2.94
C ASP A 626 1.12 7.99 -3.48
N ILE A 627 -0.22 8.03 -3.54
CA ILE A 627 -1.04 7.00 -4.17
C ILE A 627 -1.92 7.61 -5.27
N SER A 628 -1.88 7.01 -6.45
CA SER A 628 -2.74 7.36 -7.59
C SER A 628 -3.63 6.18 -7.97
N VAL A 629 -4.95 6.37 -7.94
CA VAL A 629 -5.94 5.36 -8.31
C VAL A 629 -6.72 5.84 -9.53
N ASN A 630 -6.45 5.27 -10.69
CA ASN A 630 -6.98 5.71 -11.98
C ASN A 630 -7.81 4.61 -12.64
N SER A 631 -9.14 4.79 -12.73
CA SER A 631 -10.09 3.77 -13.23
C SER A 631 -9.87 2.38 -12.60
N SER A 632 -9.53 2.37 -11.31
CA SER A 632 -9.03 1.22 -10.54
C SER A 632 -9.58 1.25 -9.11
N SER A 633 -9.23 0.30 -8.25
CA SER A 633 -9.72 0.32 -6.87
C SER A 633 -8.75 -0.09 -5.78
N ILE A 634 -8.96 0.45 -4.58
CA ILE A 634 -8.42 -0.05 -3.33
C ILE A 634 -9.58 -0.54 -2.47
N THR A 635 -9.48 -1.73 -1.91
CA THR A 635 -10.49 -2.29 -0.99
C THR A 635 -9.83 -2.64 0.34
N LEU A 636 -10.44 -2.23 1.45
CA LEU A 636 -9.97 -2.55 2.80
C LEU A 636 -11.04 -3.37 3.53
N SER A 637 -10.69 -4.57 4.01
CA SER A 637 -11.52 -5.36 4.92
C SER A 637 -11.74 -4.63 6.26
N SER A 638 -12.76 -5.04 7.02
CA SER A 638 -13.19 -4.39 8.27
C SER A 638 -12.12 -4.29 9.36
N ASP A 639 -11.10 -5.15 9.29
CA ASP A 639 -10.02 -5.27 10.26
C ASP A 639 -8.67 -4.75 9.73
N SER A 640 -8.61 -4.36 8.45
CA SER A 640 -7.41 -3.79 7.82
C SER A 640 -7.37 -2.27 7.94
N LYS A 641 -6.18 -1.69 7.79
CA LYS A 641 -5.98 -0.25 7.92
C LYS A 641 -5.05 0.37 6.87
N ILE A 642 -5.28 1.63 6.57
CA ILE A 642 -4.30 2.52 5.92
C ILE A 642 -3.83 3.52 6.99
N GLU A 643 -2.52 3.66 7.15
CA GLU A 643 -1.89 4.58 8.10
C GLU A 643 -1.13 5.67 7.36
N ILE A 644 -1.47 6.94 7.63
CA ILE A 644 -0.97 8.08 6.86
C ILE A 644 -0.18 8.99 7.79
N GLN A 645 1.14 8.99 7.62
CA GLN A 645 2.04 9.91 8.31
C GLN A 645 2.19 11.22 7.51
N SER A 646 2.07 11.15 6.19
CA SER A 646 1.78 12.27 5.29
C SER A 646 1.42 11.72 3.91
N GLY A 647 0.84 12.52 3.02
CA GLY A 647 0.82 12.19 1.59
C GLY A 647 -0.38 12.76 0.84
N THR A 648 -0.36 12.58 -0.47
CA THR A 648 -1.49 12.95 -1.34
C THR A 648 -2.13 11.70 -1.94
N TYR A 649 -3.46 11.67 -1.97
CA TYR A 649 -4.22 10.68 -2.71
C TYR A 649 -4.87 11.33 -3.92
N SER A 650 -4.53 10.84 -5.11
CA SER A 650 -5.23 11.21 -6.34
C SER A 650 -6.13 10.06 -6.78
N ILE A 651 -7.43 10.29 -6.81
CA ILE A 651 -8.41 9.31 -7.31
C ILE A 651 -8.99 9.87 -8.61
N GLN A 652 -8.55 9.32 -9.74
CA GLN A 652 -8.84 9.83 -11.07
C GLN A 652 -9.68 8.86 -11.89
N ASN A 653 -10.33 9.38 -12.93
CA ASN A 653 -11.14 8.65 -13.91
C ASN A 653 -12.03 7.58 -13.28
N ASN A 654 -12.84 7.97 -12.29
CA ASN A 654 -13.74 7.08 -11.56
C ASN A 654 -13.07 5.96 -10.74
N GLY A 655 -11.81 6.13 -10.34
CA GLY A 655 -11.18 5.26 -9.34
C GLY A 655 -12.01 5.20 -8.05
N THR A 656 -11.92 4.08 -7.32
CA THR A 656 -12.76 3.84 -6.14
C THR A 656 -11.95 3.33 -4.97
N ILE A 657 -12.11 3.93 -3.78
CA ILE A 657 -11.65 3.33 -2.52
C ILE A 657 -12.87 2.78 -1.80
N VAL A 658 -12.90 1.47 -1.52
CA VAL A 658 -13.94 0.83 -0.70
C VAL A 658 -13.36 0.61 0.69
N LEU A 659 -13.90 1.35 1.66
CA LEU A 659 -13.39 1.38 3.02
C LEU A 659 -14.37 0.66 3.95
N ASP A 660 -14.16 -0.63 4.22
CA ASP A 660 -14.82 -1.32 5.34
C ASP A 660 -14.01 -1.20 6.64
N GLY A 661 -12.68 -1.12 6.51
CA GLY A 661 -11.72 -0.92 7.61
C GLY A 661 -11.52 0.53 8.03
N THR A 662 -10.28 0.90 8.36
CA THR A 662 -9.94 2.23 8.88
C THR A 662 -8.88 2.94 8.05
N ILE A 663 -9.07 4.23 7.75
CA ILE A 663 -7.98 5.14 7.38
C ILE A 663 -7.62 5.94 8.64
N HIS A 664 -6.36 5.88 9.06
CA HIS A 664 -5.84 6.56 10.24
C HIS A 664 -4.82 7.62 9.85
N LEU A 665 -5.03 8.86 10.29
CA LEU A 665 -4.12 9.98 10.07
C LEU A 665 -3.30 10.24 11.34
N ALA A 666 -1.97 10.25 11.22
CA ALA A 666 -1.08 10.59 12.32
C ALA A 666 -1.17 12.08 12.73
N ALA A 667 -0.57 12.44 13.87
CA ALA A 667 -0.68 13.77 14.43
C ALA A 667 -0.09 14.84 13.51
N ASN A 668 -0.80 15.95 13.32
CA ASN A 668 -0.40 17.07 12.44
C ASN A 668 -0.23 16.69 10.96
N THR A 669 -0.88 15.62 10.52
CA THR A 669 -0.83 15.18 9.13
C THR A 669 -1.93 15.84 8.29
N ASP A 670 -1.58 16.37 7.13
CA ASP A 670 -2.54 16.84 6.13
C ASP A 670 -2.74 15.77 5.05
N LEU A 671 -4.00 15.37 4.84
CA LEU A 671 -4.39 14.43 3.80
C LEU A 671 -5.35 15.10 2.82
N THR A 672 -5.04 14.98 1.53
CA THR A 672 -5.93 15.43 0.45
C THR A 672 -6.31 14.27 -0.47
N PHE A 673 -7.61 14.00 -0.59
CA PHE A 673 -8.20 13.22 -1.67
C PHE A 673 -8.65 14.17 -2.77
N SER A 674 -8.11 14.00 -3.98
CA SER A 674 -8.45 14.86 -5.13
C SER A 674 -8.79 14.04 -6.38
N GLY A 675 -9.64 14.58 -7.25
CA GLY A 675 -9.85 14.07 -8.61
C GLY A 675 -11.31 13.74 -8.93
N SER A 676 -11.52 12.82 -9.88
CA SER A 676 -12.85 12.43 -10.38
C SER A 676 -13.36 11.09 -9.87
N GLY A 677 -12.61 10.43 -8.97
CA GLY A 677 -13.02 9.20 -8.31
C GLY A 677 -13.79 9.39 -7.01
N ARG A 678 -14.05 8.28 -6.31
CA ARG A 678 -14.92 8.24 -5.12
C ARG A 678 -14.40 7.35 -3.99
N ILE A 679 -14.91 7.60 -2.78
CA ILE A 679 -14.72 6.74 -1.60
C ILE A 679 -16.09 6.18 -1.18
N VAL A 680 -16.17 4.86 -1.01
CA VAL A 680 -17.33 4.17 -0.42
C VAL A 680 -17.04 3.94 1.05
N LEU A 681 -17.78 4.62 1.92
CA LEU A 681 -17.56 4.64 3.37
C LEU A 681 -18.48 3.66 4.09
N ASN A 682 -17.94 2.48 4.40
CA ASN A 682 -18.52 1.49 5.30
C ASN A 682 -17.81 1.44 6.65
N GLY A 683 -16.56 1.93 6.73
CA GLY A 683 -15.67 1.90 7.88
C GLY A 683 -15.51 3.28 8.52
N ALA A 684 -14.29 3.61 8.96
CA ALA A 684 -13.99 4.86 9.65
C ALA A 684 -12.78 5.60 9.06
N ILE A 685 -12.77 6.93 9.19
CA ILE A 685 -11.59 7.77 9.02
C ILE A 685 -11.31 8.41 10.38
N THR A 686 -10.17 8.10 10.97
CA THR A 686 -9.78 8.58 12.31
C THR A 686 -8.51 9.41 12.23
N ALA A 687 -8.26 10.23 13.24
CA ALA A 687 -7.11 11.11 13.31
C ALA A 687 -6.48 11.11 14.69
N GLU A 688 -5.18 11.39 14.74
CA GLU A 688 -4.51 11.90 15.94
C GLU A 688 -4.54 13.45 15.96
N PRO A 689 -4.30 14.07 17.14
CA PRO A 689 -4.47 15.51 17.29
C PRO A 689 -3.72 16.35 16.25
N GLY A 690 -4.44 17.28 15.63
CA GLY A 690 -3.90 18.26 14.68
C GLY A 690 -3.96 17.85 13.22
N ALA A 691 -4.44 16.65 12.89
CA ALA A 691 -4.54 16.20 11.49
C ALA A 691 -5.63 16.96 10.71
N SER A 692 -5.46 17.14 9.39
CA SER A 692 -6.46 17.73 8.50
C SER A 692 -6.85 16.79 7.36
N LEU A 693 -8.12 16.81 7.00
CA LEU A 693 -8.67 16.05 5.88
C LEU A 693 -9.30 16.99 4.84
N THR A 694 -8.88 16.89 3.59
CA THR A 694 -9.52 17.55 2.44
C THR A 694 -10.01 16.50 1.44
N ILE A 695 -11.27 16.61 1.03
CA ILE A 695 -11.86 15.81 -0.06
C ILE A 695 -12.38 16.78 -1.11
N GLU A 696 -11.73 16.78 -2.28
CA GLU A 696 -11.98 17.71 -3.37
C GLU A 696 -12.28 16.99 -4.68
N GLY A 697 -13.44 17.29 -5.27
CA GLY A 697 -13.77 16.83 -6.60
C GLY A 697 -13.37 17.82 -7.69
N VAL A 698 -13.54 17.39 -8.95
CA VAL A 698 -13.36 18.26 -10.13
C VAL A 698 -14.63 19.05 -10.50
N GLY A 699 -15.73 18.89 -9.75
CA GLY A 699 -17.00 19.58 -9.98
C GLY A 699 -18.16 18.98 -9.19
N SER A 700 -19.25 19.74 -9.00
CA SER A 700 -20.37 19.36 -8.11
C SER A 700 -21.10 18.07 -8.47
N THR A 701 -20.92 17.52 -9.68
CA THR A 701 -21.49 16.24 -10.11
C THR A 701 -20.55 15.05 -9.87
N THR A 702 -19.26 15.30 -9.61
CA THR A 702 -18.28 14.27 -9.28
C THR A 702 -18.64 13.60 -7.98
N LYS A 703 -18.94 12.30 -8.01
CA LYS A 703 -19.26 11.57 -6.79
C LYS A 703 -18.00 11.41 -5.93
N LEU A 704 -17.94 12.11 -4.80
CA LEU A 704 -16.82 12.05 -3.85
C LEU A 704 -16.99 10.93 -2.85
N LEU A 705 -18.17 10.85 -2.25
CA LEU A 705 -18.46 9.95 -1.13
C LEU A 705 -19.74 9.17 -1.39
N GLU A 706 -19.72 7.89 -1.06
CA GLU A 706 -20.90 7.05 -0.87
C GLU A 706 -20.96 6.62 0.59
N VAL A 707 -21.92 7.15 1.34
CA VAL A 707 -22.05 6.95 2.78
C VAL A 707 -23.07 5.85 3.03
N GLN A 708 -22.62 4.76 3.65
CA GLN A 708 -23.42 3.55 3.83
C GLN A 708 -24.04 3.46 5.23
N LYS A 709 -23.42 4.12 6.20
CA LYS A 709 -23.86 4.20 7.60
C LYS A 709 -23.41 5.53 8.21
N SER A 710 -23.72 5.78 9.48
CA SER A 710 -23.23 6.97 10.18
C SER A 710 -21.70 6.94 10.29
N VAL A 711 -21.05 7.99 9.79
CA VAL A 711 -19.60 8.21 9.87
C VAL A 711 -19.35 9.43 10.74
N VAL A 712 -18.46 9.27 11.71
CA VAL A 712 -18.17 10.29 12.73
C VAL A 712 -16.72 10.74 12.59
N PHE A 713 -16.52 12.05 12.38
CA PHE A 713 -15.23 12.70 12.51
C PHE A 713 -15.09 13.19 13.95
N ASP A 714 -14.02 12.80 14.63
CA ASP A 714 -13.78 13.07 16.06
C ASP A 714 -13.10 14.44 16.29
N ALA A 715 -12.76 14.72 17.55
CA ALA A 715 -12.20 15.99 17.97
C ALA A 715 -10.73 16.20 17.56
N ASP A 716 -10.06 15.17 17.05
CA ASP A 716 -8.63 15.22 16.79
C ASP A 716 -8.30 15.90 15.45
N PHE A 717 -9.29 16.06 14.57
CA PHE A 717 -9.15 16.84 13.35
C PHE A 717 -9.02 18.35 13.60
N ALA A 718 -7.94 18.96 13.09
CA ALA A 718 -7.79 20.40 12.97
C ALA A 718 -8.74 20.96 11.90
N ASN A 719 -8.80 20.33 10.72
CA ASN A 719 -9.68 20.76 9.63
C ASN A 719 -10.34 19.56 8.94
N VAL A 720 -11.62 19.69 8.57
CA VAL A 720 -12.27 18.81 7.59
C VAL A 720 -12.90 19.64 6.48
N ILE A 721 -12.42 19.48 5.26
CA ILE A 721 -12.80 20.28 4.09
C ILE A 721 -13.42 19.37 3.02
N LEU A 722 -14.67 19.64 2.65
CA LEU A 722 -15.37 18.98 1.55
C LEU A 722 -15.68 20.01 0.47
N LYS A 723 -15.17 19.81 -0.75
CA LYS A 723 -15.42 20.78 -1.83
C LYS A 723 -15.59 20.19 -3.23
N ASN A 724 -16.32 20.91 -4.07
CA ASN A 724 -16.47 20.64 -5.50
C ASN A 724 -16.92 19.21 -5.84
N GLY A 725 -17.98 18.69 -5.20
CA GLY A 725 -18.44 17.34 -5.51
C GLY A 725 -19.73 16.87 -4.84
N LYS A 726 -20.10 15.63 -5.13
CA LYS A 726 -21.37 14.99 -4.77
C LYS A 726 -21.18 13.93 -3.69
N ILE A 727 -22.03 13.97 -2.67
CA ILE A 727 -22.10 12.99 -1.58
C ILE A 727 -23.41 12.24 -1.73
N VAL A 728 -23.34 10.91 -1.79
CA VAL A 728 -24.50 10.03 -1.93
C VAL A 728 -24.75 9.29 -0.63
N MET A 729 -25.92 9.50 -0.05
CA MET A 729 -26.39 8.85 1.17
C MET A 729 -27.27 7.65 0.82
N ASN A 730 -26.81 6.43 1.12
CA ASN A 730 -27.43 5.24 0.54
C ASN A 730 -28.72 4.78 1.23
N ASN A 731 -28.91 5.10 2.52
CA ASN A 731 -30.07 4.64 3.28
C ASN A 731 -30.38 5.57 4.48
N SER A 732 -31.41 5.24 5.26
CA SER A 732 -31.87 6.06 6.38
C SER A 732 -30.89 6.15 7.57
N SER A 733 -29.89 5.26 7.63
CA SER A 733 -28.83 5.28 8.65
C SER A 733 -27.57 6.03 8.20
N ALA A 734 -27.50 6.46 6.93
CA ALA A 734 -26.38 7.23 6.41
C ALA A 734 -26.38 8.65 7.00
N GLU A 735 -25.23 9.05 7.54
CA GLU A 735 -25.01 10.32 8.23
C GLU A 735 -23.53 10.71 8.12
N LEU A 736 -23.24 11.99 7.92
CA LEU A 736 -21.90 12.55 8.13
C LEU A 736 -21.93 13.43 9.37
N CYS A 737 -21.28 12.99 10.44
CA CYS A 737 -21.28 13.65 11.74
C CYS A 737 -19.91 14.24 12.04
N PHE A 738 -19.87 15.56 12.26
CA PHE A 738 -18.68 16.31 12.64
C PHE A 738 -18.78 16.67 14.13
N ASN A 739 -18.04 15.96 14.99
CA ASN A 739 -18.17 16.13 16.43
C ASN A 739 -17.65 17.49 16.93
N SER A 740 -18.06 17.81 18.16
CA SER A 740 -17.46 18.92 18.89
C SER A 740 -15.99 18.66 19.15
N GLY A 741 -15.14 19.65 18.88
CA GLY A 741 -13.70 19.57 19.08
C GLY A 741 -12.91 19.75 17.78
N ILE A 742 -13.53 19.45 16.63
CA ILE A 742 -12.92 19.73 15.32
C ILE A 742 -12.61 21.22 15.22
N GLY A 743 -11.38 21.56 14.82
CA GLY A 743 -10.92 22.94 14.74
C GLY A 743 -11.73 23.78 13.76
N ASN A 744 -11.98 23.26 12.55
CA ASN A 744 -12.79 23.90 11.51
C ASN A 744 -13.40 22.89 10.51
N VAL A 745 -14.65 23.13 10.07
CA VAL A 745 -15.31 22.35 9.00
C VAL A 745 -15.73 23.25 7.84
N GLN A 746 -15.28 22.96 6.63
CA GLN A 746 -15.66 23.72 5.42
C GLN A 746 -16.38 22.82 4.42
N VAL A 747 -17.55 23.26 3.97
CA VAL A 747 -18.35 22.59 2.94
C VAL A 747 -18.65 23.58 1.82
N ASP A 748 -18.00 23.44 0.66
CA ASP A 748 -18.14 24.40 -0.45
C ASP A 748 -18.46 23.71 -1.79
N LYS A 749 -19.52 24.13 -2.47
CA LYS A 749 -19.93 23.54 -3.77
C LYS A 749 -20.16 22.02 -3.68
N VAL A 750 -20.77 21.58 -2.59
CA VAL A 750 -21.10 20.17 -2.35
C VAL A 750 -22.55 19.87 -2.68
N TRP A 751 -22.84 18.74 -3.32
CA TRP A 751 -24.19 18.23 -3.54
C TRP A 751 -24.42 16.95 -2.74
N LEU A 752 -25.14 17.04 -1.62
CA LEU A 752 -25.54 15.92 -0.79
C LEU A 752 -26.96 15.46 -1.15
N THR A 753 -27.12 14.18 -1.51
CA THR A 753 -28.40 13.63 -1.97
C THR A 753 -28.55 12.14 -1.64
N SER A 754 -29.74 11.59 -1.86
CA SER A 754 -30.00 10.17 -1.73
C SER A 754 -29.53 9.36 -2.93
N SER A 755 -29.28 8.07 -2.71
CA SER A 755 -28.94 7.13 -3.80
C SER A 755 -30.09 6.85 -4.76
N THR A 756 -31.33 7.08 -4.34
CA THR A 756 -32.55 6.76 -5.11
C THR A 756 -33.08 7.95 -5.91
N GLY A 757 -32.51 9.15 -5.75
CA GLY A 757 -33.07 10.39 -6.30
C GLY A 757 -34.46 10.75 -5.72
N THR A 758 -34.82 10.11 -4.60
CA THR A 758 -36.06 10.33 -3.87
C THR A 758 -35.78 10.31 -2.37
N ARG A 759 -36.69 10.83 -1.54
CA ARG A 759 -36.44 10.90 -0.09
C ARG A 759 -36.29 9.51 0.51
N ASN A 760 -35.10 9.19 1.03
CA ASN A 760 -34.82 7.90 1.71
C ASN A 760 -34.61 8.06 3.23
N ASN A 761 -34.87 9.25 3.77
CA ASN A 761 -34.73 9.60 5.18
C ASN A 761 -33.30 9.45 5.74
N HIS A 762 -32.26 9.59 4.92
CA HIS A 762 -30.89 9.72 5.44
C HIS A 762 -30.78 10.87 6.45
N GLN A 763 -29.88 10.78 7.42
CA GLN A 763 -29.75 11.78 8.47
C GLN A 763 -29.08 13.08 7.99
N GLY A 764 -28.48 13.06 6.79
CA GLY A 764 -27.87 14.24 6.18
C GLY A 764 -26.50 14.52 6.77
N MET A 765 -26.19 15.80 6.93
CA MET A 765 -24.95 16.28 7.54
C MET A 765 -25.22 16.85 8.93
N ASP A 766 -24.56 16.34 9.96
CA ASP A 766 -24.64 16.80 11.35
C ASP A 766 -23.35 17.55 11.73
N ILE A 767 -23.46 18.86 11.99
CA ILE A 767 -22.32 19.70 12.39
C ILE A 767 -22.47 20.09 13.87
N ARG A 768 -21.51 19.63 14.70
CA ARG A 768 -21.46 19.90 16.14
C ARG A 768 -20.21 20.69 16.56
N CYS A 769 -19.32 21.02 15.62
CA CYS A 769 -18.12 21.82 15.84
C CYS A 769 -18.42 23.33 15.81
N GLU A 770 -17.58 24.12 16.47
CA GLU A 770 -17.84 25.56 16.64
C GLU A 770 -17.52 26.36 15.37
N ASN A 771 -16.41 26.09 14.71
CA ASN A 771 -16.03 26.80 13.49
C ASN A 771 -16.43 25.97 12.29
N PHE A 772 -17.35 26.52 11.49
CA PHE A 772 -17.70 25.92 10.22
C PHE A 772 -18.19 26.97 9.23
N SER A 773 -18.17 26.62 7.95
CA SER A 773 -18.80 27.38 6.87
C SER A 773 -19.41 26.45 5.84
N VAL A 774 -20.63 26.75 5.40
CA VAL A 774 -21.32 26.02 4.34
C VAL A 774 -21.68 26.98 3.21
N THR A 775 -21.13 26.78 2.02
CA THR A 775 -21.29 27.70 0.89
C THR A 775 -21.61 26.97 -0.41
N GLN A 776 -22.43 27.59 -1.26
CA GLN A 776 -22.69 27.15 -2.63
C GLN A 776 -23.13 25.68 -2.78
N SER A 777 -23.76 25.11 -1.74
CA SER A 777 -24.01 23.67 -1.61
C SER A 777 -25.48 23.31 -1.67
N THR A 778 -25.79 22.11 -2.18
CA THR A 778 -27.15 21.56 -2.29
C THR A 778 -27.33 20.38 -1.35
N PHE A 779 -28.42 20.36 -0.60
CA PHE A 779 -28.80 19.29 0.32
C PHE A 779 -30.23 18.85 0.03
N GLU A 780 -30.43 17.59 -0.33
CA GLU A 780 -31.76 17.12 -0.72
C GLU A 780 -32.06 15.67 -0.33
N HIS A 781 -33.35 15.35 -0.31
CA HIS A 781 -33.87 13.99 -0.13
C HIS A 781 -33.56 13.30 1.21
N GLY A 782 -33.19 14.08 2.23
CA GLY A 782 -32.93 13.59 3.59
C GLY A 782 -34.09 13.73 4.57
N LEU A 783 -33.91 13.15 5.76
CA LEU A 783 -34.62 13.59 6.96
C LEU A 783 -34.20 15.02 7.31
N TYR A 784 -32.89 15.28 7.28
CA TYR A 784 -32.30 16.61 7.34
C TYR A 784 -31.46 16.83 6.07
N GLY A 785 -31.48 18.04 5.54
CA GLY A 785 -30.44 18.49 4.61
C GLY A 785 -29.16 18.77 5.40
N LEU A 786 -29.26 19.72 6.33
CA LEU A 786 -28.22 20.08 7.29
C LEU A 786 -28.83 20.14 8.71
N TYR A 787 -28.17 19.46 9.65
CA TYR A 787 -28.52 19.42 11.06
C TYR A 787 -27.39 20.02 11.88
N ILE A 788 -27.73 20.98 12.73
CA ILE A 788 -26.77 21.70 13.57
C ILE A 788 -27.33 21.69 14.98
N ASN A 789 -26.71 20.95 15.89
CA ASN A 789 -27.24 20.74 17.24
C ASN A 789 -26.20 20.99 18.32
N ARG A 790 -25.86 22.26 18.58
CA ARG A 790 -25.13 22.73 19.76
C ARG A 790 -25.28 24.24 19.98
N VAL A 791 -25.20 24.64 21.26
CA VAL A 791 -25.15 26.05 21.68
C VAL A 791 -23.75 26.61 21.45
N PHE A 792 -23.54 27.28 20.31
CA PHE A 792 -22.32 28.02 20.02
C PHE A 792 -22.34 29.41 20.67
N ASN A 793 -21.17 30.05 20.75
CA ASN A 793 -21.08 31.48 21.06
C ASN A 793 -21.84 32.33 20.02
N ALA A 794 -22.04 33.62 20.31
CA ALA A 794 -22.82 34.53 19.44
C ALA A 794 -22.12 34.90 18.11
N ALA A 795 -21.04 34.22 17.70
CA ALA A 795 -20.37 34.47 16.43
C ALA A 795 -21.20 33.94 15.27
N LEU A 796 -21.47 34.80 14.27
CA LEU A 796 -22.24 34.45 13.08
C LEU A 796 -21.54 33.34 12.27
N LYS A 797 -22.24 32.21 12.08
CA LYS A 797 -21.76 31.09 11.25
C LYS A 797 -22.37 31.16 9.84
N PRO A 798 -21.55 31.17 8.76
CA PRO A 798 -22.04 31.40 7.40
C PRO A 798 -22.65 30.14 6.77
N ILE A 799 -23.88 30.28 6.28
CA ILE A 799 -24.60 29.33 5.41
C ILE A 799 -25.09 30.14 4.20
N VAL A 800 -24.34 30.10 3.10
CA VAL A 800 -24.47 31.10 2.02
C VAL A 800 -24.63 30.44 0.66
N SER A 801 -25.61 30.89 -0.13
CA SER A 801 -25.85 30.38 -1.49
C SER A 801 -26.15 28.89 -1.55
N CYS A 802 -26.88 28.36 -0.56
CA CYS A 802 -27.21 26.93 -0.47
C CYS A 802 -28.63 26.62 -0.95
N ASN A 803 -28.85 25.41 -1.44
CA ASN A 803 -30.17 24.91 -1.82
C ASN A 803 -30.57 23.73 -0.93
N PHE A 804 -31.74 23.81 -0.30
CA PHE A 804 -32.32 22.77 0.54
C PHE A 804 -33.62 22.30 -0.08
N ASN A 805 -33.60 21.14 -0.74
CA ASN A 805 -34.70 20.68 -1.59
C ASN A 805 -35.26 19.33 -1.15
N ASN A 806 -36.58 19.16 -1.12
CA ASN A 806 -37.23 17.86 -0.90
C ASN A 806 -36.81 17.11 0.39
N ASN A 807 -36.34 17.79 1.42
CA ASN A 807 -36.03 17.17 2.71
C ASN A 807 -37.27 17.10 3.60
N TYR A 808 -37.21 16.40 4.74
CA TYR A 808 -38.22 16.56 5.78
C TYR A 808 -37.99 17.86 6.58
N TYR A 809 -36.74 18.12 6.98
CA TYR A 809 -36.21 19.40 7.44
C TYR A 809 -35.14 19.89 6.45
N GLY A 810 -35.26 21.09 5.89
CA GLY A 810 -34.21 21.67 5.03
C GLY A 810 -32.93 21.95 5.85
N LEU A 811 -33.01 22.94 6.71
CA LEU A 811 -31.98 23.27 7.70
C LEU A 811 -32.60 23.24 9.10
N TYR A 812 -31.98 22.47 10.00
CA TYR A 812 -32.32 22.43 11.42
C TYR A 812 -31.15 22.98 12.24
N THR A 813 -31.43 23.96 13.11
CA THR A 813 -30.46 24.55 14.01
C THR A 813 -30.98 24.56 15.44
N ASN A 814 -30.12 24.25 16.41
CA ASN A 814 -30.40 24.34 17.84
C ASN A 814 -29.22 24.98 18.56
N GLY A 815 -29.39 26.22 19.05
CA GLY A 815 -28.31 27.04 19.61
C GLY A 815 -27.66 27.98 18.59
N GLY A 816 -26.90 28.98 19.07
CA GLY A 816 -26.01 29.81 18.24
C GLY A 816 -26.67 30.97 17.46
N ALA A 817 -25.87 31.61 16.60
CA ALA A 817 -26.22 32.69 15.68
C ALA A 817 -25.71 32.39 14.26
N TYR A 818 -26.56 32.62 13.25
CA TYR A 818 -26.26 32.20 11.86
C TYR A 818 -26.41 33.36 10.87
N GLN A 819 -25.58 33.33 9.83
CA GLN A 819 -25.76 34.14 8.62
C GLN A 819 -26.23 33.23 7.50
N ILE A 820 -27.55 33.18 7.30
CA ILE A 820 -28.21 32.40 6.26
C ILE A 820 -28.55 33.36 5.13
N SER A 821 -27.86 33.28 4.00
CA SER A 821 -28.08 34.27 2.93
C SER A 821 -28.03 33.70 1.51
N ASN A 822 -28.89 34.21 0.63
CA ASN A 822 -29.01 33.76 -0.76
C ASN A 822 -29.33 32.26 -0.87
N CYS A 823 -30.09 31.71 0.08
CA CYS A 823 -30.41 30.28 0.15
C CYS A 823 -31.83 29.98 -0.30
N ASP A 824 -32.01 28.87 -1.01
CA ASP A 824 -33.30 28.36 -1.49
C ASP A 824 -33.75 27.19 -0.62
N PHE A 825 -35.01 27.18 -0.21
CA PHE A 825 -35.63 26.13 0.60
C PHE A 825 -36.94 25.67 -0.06
N ILE A 826 -36.86 24.61 -0.85
CA ILE A 826 -37.92 24.20 -1.78
C ILE A 826 -38.47 22.82 -1.41
N ASN A 827 -39.79 22.68 -1.33
CA ASN A 827 -40.50 21.41 -1.17
C ASN A 827 -40.07 20.58 0.06
N ASN A 828 -39.65 21.24 1.15
CA ASN A 828 -39.31 20.56 2.40
C ASN A 828 -40.59 20.21 3.17
N SER A 829 -40.89 18.94 3.40
CA SER A 829 -42.27 18.56 3.76
C SER A 829 -42.73 19.04 5.14
N ASN A 830 -41.82 19.21 6.12
CA ASN A 830 -42.19 19.67 7.46
C ASN A 830 -41.71 21.11 7.71
N HIS A 831 -40.40 21.34 7.72
CA HIS A 831 -39.84 22.66 7.92
C HIS A 831 -38.77 22.96 6.86
N SER A 832 -38.85 24.14 6.24
CA SER A 832 -37.77 24.61 5.38
C SER A 832 -36.56 25.04 6.20
N LEU A 833 -36.75 25.96 7.15
CA LEU A 833 -35.74 26.34 8.14
C LEU A 833 -36.33 26.25 9.55
N ALA A 834 -35.72 25.44 10.40
CA ALA A 834 -36.09 25.30 11.81
C ALA A 834 -34.98 25.81 12.71
N ILE A 835 -35.31 26.77 13.58
CA ILE A 835 -34.37 27.42 14.50
C ILE A 835 -34.87 27.26 15.93
N TYR A 836 -34.06 26.60 16.75
CA TYR A 836 -34.31 26.36 18.17
C TYR A 836 -33.25 27.06 19.03
N GLY A 837 -33.64 27.60 20.18
CA GLY A 837 -32.70 28.01 21.25
C GLY A 837 -31.65 29.05 20.85
N ILE A 838 -32.03 30.12 20.16
CA ILE A 838 -31.11 31.12 19.57
C ILE A 838 -30.27 31.83 20.65
N VAL A 839 -28.98 32.00 20.35
CA VAL A 839 -28.03 32.78 21.15
C VAL A 839 -27.33 33.81 20.26
N GLY A 840 -27.74 35.09 20.36
CA GLY A 840 -27.24 36.18 19.51
C GLY A 840 -28.20 36.54 18.38
N THR A 841 -27.72 37.31 17.39
CA THR A 841 -28.54 37.75 16.25
C THR A 841 -28.35 36.81 15.06
N THR A 842 -29.43 36.24 14.54
CA THR A 842 -29.42 35.44 13.30
C THR A 842 -29.94 36.28 12.13
N ASN A 843 -29.22 36.28 11.02
CA ASN A 843 -29.61 36.96 9.78
C ASN A 843 -30.08 35.93 8.75
N VAL A 844 -31.29 36.10 8.23
CA VAL A 844 -31.87 35.39 7.10
C VAL A 844 -32.07 36.41 5.98
N SER A 845 -31.23 36.41 4.96
CA SER A 845 -31.28 37.44 3.92
C SER A 845 -31.31 36.90 2.49
N ASP A 846 -32.09 37.52 1.62
CA ASP A 846 -32.14 37.19 0.19
C ASP A 846 -32.47 35.70 -0.07
N CYS A 847 -33.25 35.08 0.82
CA CYS A 847 -33.62 33.67 0.74
C CYS A 847 -34.97 33.46 0.06
N TYR A 848 -35.20 32.24 -0.43
CA TYR A 848 -36.47 31.82 -1.02
C TYR A 848 -37.00 30.57 -0.33
N PHE A 849 -38.28 30.56 0.06
CA PHE A 849 -38.93 29.45 0.75
C PHE A 849 -40.22 29.08 0.04
N SER A 850 -40.41 27.81 -0.31
CA SER A 850 -41.62 27.34 -1.00
C SER A 850 -41.98 25.88 -0.70
N GLY A 851 -43.27 25.56 -0.65
CA GLY A 851 -43.78 24.17 -0.65
C GLY A 851 -43.64 23.39 0.66
N ALA A 852 -43.50 24.07 1.81
CA ALA A 852 -43.32 23.43 3.12
C ALA A 852 -44.57 23.51 4.03
N THR A 853 -44.68 22.61 5.01
CA THR A 853 -45.70 22.78 6.07
C THR A 853 -45.43 24.05 6.86
N ARG A 854 -44.15 24.32 7.17
CA ARG A 854 -43.69 25.59 7.77
C ARG A 854 -42.48 26.10 7.02
N GLY A 855 -42.53 27.34 6.51
CA GLY A 855 -41.39 27.99 5.86
C GLY A 855 -40.25 28.23 6.85
N LEU A 856 -40.42 29.25 7.69
CA LEU A 856 -39.52 29.61 8.78
C LEU A 856 -40.14 29.24 10.12
N TYR A 857 -39.56 28.26 10.81
CA TYR A 857 -39.99 27.83 12.15
C TYR A 857 -38.97 28.29 13.20
N ILE A 858 -39.44 28.95 14.23
CA ILE A 858 -38.63 29.53 15.29
C ILE A 858 -39.24 29.16 16.64
N ASN A 859 -38.41 28.58 17.49
CA ASN A 859 -38.75 28.28 18.86
C ASN A 859 -37.58 28.74 19.75
N SER A 860 -37.65 30.00 20.18
CA SER A 860 -36.59 30.60 20.98
C SER A 860 -36.78 30.28 22.47
N SER A 861 -35.74 30.48 23.26
CA SER A 861 -35.88 30.61 24.72
C SER A 861 -35.05 31.80 25.24
N GLY A 862 -34.45 32.58 24.33
CA GLY A 862 -33.56 33.69 24.62
C GLY A 862 -33.88 34.95 23.80
N MET A 863 -33.24 36.07 24.15
CA MET A 863 -33.44 37.40 23.55
C MET A 863 -32.77 37.60 22.17
N GLY A 864 -32.33 36.53 21.51
CA GLY A 864 -31.70 36.63 20.19
C GLY A 864 -32.67 37.13 19.12
N ALA A 865 -32.28 38.18 18.38
CA ALA A 865 -33.07 38.72 17.29
C ALA A 865 -32.86 37.93 16.00
N ILE A 866 -33.93 37.73 15.22
CA ILE A 866 -33.88 37.16 13.87
C ILE A 866 -34.24 38.24 12.87
N HIS A 867 -33.27 38.64 12.06
CA HIS A 867 -33.47 39.60 10.99
C HIS A 867 -33.77 38.87 9.69
N VAL A 868 -34.94 39.09 9.13
CA VAL A 868 -35.37 38.57 7.83
C VAL A 868 -35.37 39.73 6.83
N ASN A 869 -34.48 39.68 5.84
CA ASN A 869 -34.28 40.77 4.89
C ASN A 869 -34.33 40.28 3.44
N GLY A 870 -35.00 40.97 2.52
CA GLY A 870 -34.99 40.61 1.09
C GLY A 870 -35.50 39.20 0.79
N THR A 871 -36.23 38.57 1.71
CA THR A 871 -36.54 37.14 1.69
C THR A 871 -37.97 36.91 1.22
N VAL A 872 -38.19 35.90 0.38
CA VAL A 872 -39.51 35.51 -0.12
C VAL A 872 -39.92 34.16 0.49
N ILE A 873 -41.09 34.12 1.10
CA ILE A 873 -41.72 32.92 1.66
C ILE A 873 -43.09 32.79 1.02
N GLU A 874 -43.31 31.73 0.24
CA GLU A 874 -44.56 31.54 -0.46
C GLU A 874 -45.02 30.08 -0.46
N ASN A 875 -46.30 29.84 -0.78
CA ASN A 875 -46.84 28.50 -1.05
C ASN A 875 -46.55 27.46 0.06
N CYS A 876 -46.41 27.93 1.30
CA CYS A 876 -46.29 27.11 2.50
C CYS A 876 -47.67 26.94 3.14
N ASN A 877 -47.84 25.99 4.07
CA ASN A 877 -49.07 25.99 4.88
C ASN A 877 -49.02 27.13 5.93
N ILE A 878 -47.89 27.26 6.63
CA ILE A 878 -47.56 28.40 7.50
C ILE A 878 -46.24 29.02 7.02
N GLY A 879 -46.20 30.32 6.77
CA GLY A 879 -44.99 30.99 6.29
C GLY A 879 -43.95 31.11 7.37
N VAL A 880 -44.32 31.77 8.46
CA VAL A 880 -43.48 31.96 9.64
C VAL A 880 -44.22 31.47 10.86
N TYR A 881 -43.59 30.60 11.65
CA TYR A 881 -44.09 30.16 12.95
C TYR A 881 -43.06 30.57 14.00
N ALA A 882 -43.46 31.39 14.97
CA ALA A 882 -42.56 31.88 16.01
C ALA A 882 -43.17 31.68 17.40
N SER A 883 -42.41 31.04 18.29
CA SER A 883 -42.84 30.75 19.65
C SER A 883 -41.76 31.03 20.70
N ASN A 884 -42.20 31.14 21.96
CA ASN A 884 -41.37 31.16 23.16
C ASN A 884 -40.36 32.33 23.18
N GLN A 885 -40.87 33.57 23.21
CA GLN A 885 -40.04 34.80 23.23
C GLN A 885 -39.19 35.02 21.97
N ALA A 886 -39.60 34.49 20.82
CA ALA A 886 -38.95 34.78 19.55
C ALA A 886 -39.05 36.28 19.21
N TYR A 887 -37.96 36.89 18.77
CA TYR A 887 -37.90 38.30 18.40
C TYR A 887 -37.53 38.45 16.92
N LEU A 888 -38.48 38.87 16.10
CA LEU A 888 -38.40 38.91 14.64
C LEU A 888 -38.33 40.34 14.11
N CYS A 889 -37.50 40.60 13.12
CA CYS A 889 -37.45 41.88 12.39
C CYS A 889 -37.46 41.62 10.89
N PHE A 890 -38.46 42.16 10.19
CA PHE A 890 -38.67 41.92 8.77
C PHE A 890 -38.44 43.19 7.97
N LYS A 891 -37.61 43.10 6.94
CA LYS A 891 -37.31 44.21 6.02
C LYS A 891 -37.39 43.72 4.58
N CYS A 892 -38.07 44.45 3.71
CA CYS A 892 -38.12 44.20 2.28
C CYS A 892 -38.39 42.72 1.91
N SER A 893 -39.21 42.03 2.71
CA SER A 893 -39.46 40.59 2.58
C SER A 893 -40.92 40.32 2.23
N SER A 894 -41.18 39.21 1.53
CA SER A 894 -42.51 38.79 1.10
C SER A 894 -42.92 37.49 1.79
N VAL A 895 -44.13 37.43 2.32
CA VAL A 895 -44.76 36.25 2.94
C VAL A 895 -46.16 36.12 2.34
N MET A 896 -46.32 35.27 1.32
CA MET A 896 -47.52 35.26 0.47
C MET A 896 -48.09 33.89 0.08
N ASN A 897 -49.35 33.87 -0.37
CA ASN A 897 -50.05 32.71 -0.95
C ASN A 897 -50.10 31.46 -0.04
N MET A 898 -50.48 31.64 1.22
CA MET A 898 -50.54 30.55 2.21
C MET A 898 -51.79 30.63 3.10
N TYR A 899 -52.05 29.55 3.85
CA TYR A 899 -53.15 29.55 4.82
C TYR A 899 -52.88 30.54 5.96
N SER A 900 -51.67 30.56 6.50
CA SER A 900 -51.26 31.47 7.57
C SER A 900 -49.91 32.09 7.25
N GLY A 901 -49.85 33.42 7.11
CA GLY A 901 -48.63 34.17 6.82
C GLY A 901 -47.61 34.02 7.94
N ILE A 902 -47.92 34.63 9.09
CA ILE A 902 -47.07 34.67 10.27
C ILE A 902 -47.88 34.30 11.52
N GLU A 903 -47.43 33.31 12.28
CA GLU A 903 -48.04 32.92 13.56
C GLU A 903 -47.10 33.19 14.73
N LEU A 904 -47.61 33.88 15.75
CA LEU A 904 -46.88 34.20 16.97
C LEU A 904 -47.50 33.51 18.19
N TYR A 905 -46.65 32.88 19.00
CA TYR A 905 -47.02 32.17 20.22
C TYR A 905 -46.11 32.56 21.40
N ASN A 906 -46.62 32.45 22.62
CA ASN A 906 -45.83 32.46 23.86
C ASN A 906 -44.80 33.61 23.96
N ASN A 907 -45.25 34.85 24.05
CA ASN A 907 -44.39 36.04 24.20
C ASN A 907 -43.53 36.42 22.98
N SER A 908 -43.91 36.00 21.77
CA SER A 908 -43.13 36.32 20.57
C SER A 908 -43.45 37.71 20.03
N THR A 909 -42.44 38.37 19.47
CA THR A 909 -42.50 39.75 18.99
C THR A 909 -42.12 39.81 17.51
N ILE A 910 -42.87 40.59 16.72
CA ILE A 910 -42.52 40.91 15.33
C ILE A 910 -42.43 42.42 15.10
N HIS A 911 -41.32 42.87 14.52
CA HIS A 911 -41.10 44.24 14.05
C HIS A 911 -41.21 44.31 12.52
N LEU A 912 -42.15 45.14 12.05
CA LEU A 912 -42.40 45.49 10.65
C LEU A 912 -42.47 47.03 10.49
N ALA A 913 -41.81 47.79 11.38
CA ALA A 913 -41.92 49.25 11.53
C ALA A 913 -40.57 49.97 11.39
N SER A 914 -40.54 51.10 10.68
CA SER A 914 -39.27 51.76 10.27
C SER A 914 -38.72 52.81 11.25
N THR A 915 -39.38 53.03 12.39
CA THR A 915 -38.97 54.07 13.35
C THR A 915 -38.80 53.51 14.77
N GLY A 916 -37.55 53.43 15.24
CA GLY A 916 -37.16 53.15 16.63
C GLY A 916 -36.49 51.79 16.87
N THR A 917 -35.17 51.83 17.05
CA THR A 917 -34.20 50.76 17.41
C THR A 917 -33.93 49.61 16.44
N ILE A 918 -34.85 49.20 15.56
CA ILE A 918 -34.55 48.21 14.50
C ILE A 918 -35.30 48.57 13.20
N ASP A 919 -34.56 48.65 12.09
CA ASP A 919 -34.95 49.23 10.79
C ASP A 919 -35.78 48.25 9.93
N ALA A 920 -37.03 47.97 10.32
CA ALA A 920 -37.95 47.04 9.64
C ALA A 920 -38.98 47.77 8.76
N GLY A 921 -39.34 47.26 7.57
CA GLY A 921 -40.35 47.91 6.70
C GLY A 921 -40.32 47.45 5.24
N GLY A 922 -41.30 47.91 4.44
CA GLY A 922 -41.41 47.61 3.01
C GLY A 922 -41.71 46.15 2.68
N ASN A 923 -42.41 45.43 3.58
CA ASN A 923 -42.68 44.00 3.45
C ASN A 923 -44.04 43.71 2.80
N ALA A 924 -44.17 42.58 2.09
CA ALA A 924 -45.43 42.11 1.53
C ALA A 924 -45.94 40.88 2.29
N VAL A 925 -46.90 41.04 3.19
CA VAL A 925 -47.61 39.94 3.88
C VAL A 925 -49.01 39.81 3.27
N SER A 926 -49.07 39.50 1.98
CA SER A 926 -50.27 39.60 1.13
C SER A 926 -50.67 38.26 0.51
N GLY A 927 -51.92 38.15 0.04
CA GLY A 927 -52.43 36.93 -0.61
C GLY A 927 -52.69 35.74 0.33
N ASN A 928 -52.54 35.91 1.65
CA ASN A 928 -52.78 34.89 2.66
C ASN A 928 -54.25 34.84 3.10
N ASN A 929 -54.73 33.69 3.62
CA ASN A 929 -56.04 33.66 4.30
C ASN A 929 -55.99 34.46 5.60
N TYR A 930 -54.91 34.29 6.37
CA TYR A 930 -54.59 35.11 7.53
C TYR A 930 -53.18 35.68 7.38
N GLY A 931 -53.03 37.01 7.44
CA GLY A 931 -51.71 37.67 7.32
C GLY A 931 -50.83 37.39 8.53
N ILE A 932 -51.21 37.91 9.70
CA ILE A 932 -50.54 37.69 10.98
C ILE A 932 -51.55 37.18 12.02
N ILE A 933 -51.24 36.07 12.70
CA ILE A 933 -52.03 35.50 13.79
C ILE A 933 -51.26 35.58 15.11
N GLY A 934 -51.85 36.21 16.12
CA GLY A 934 -51.40 36.18 17.50
C GLY A 934 -52.16 35.13 18.31
N ASN A 935 -51.53 34.00 18.61
CA ASN A 935 -52.11 32.94 19.42
C ASN A 935 -51.64 33.05 20.88
N GLY A 936 -51.89 34.19 21.52
CA GLY A 936 -51.67 34.38 22.94
C GLY A 936 -52.74 33.67 23.77
N TYR A 937 -52.34 33.01 24.87
CA TYR A 937 -53.28 32.48 25.86
C TYR A 937 -53.53 33.54 26.95
N PRO A 938 -54.76 34.11 27.04
CA PRO A 938 -55.07 35.15 28.02
C PRO A 938 -54.78 34.74 29.48
N SER A 939 -54.89 33.44 29.79
CA SER A 939 -54.75 32.89 31.14
C SER A 939 -53.30 32.77 31.65
N TYR A 940 -52.27 32.90 30.80
CA TYR A 940 -50.87 32.60 31.16
C TYR A 940 -49.92 33.79 31.07
N ASN A 941 -50.43 35.02 30.91
CA ASN A 941 -49.61 36.23 30.77
C ASN A 941 -48.58 36.13 29.60
N THR A 942 -48.92 35.37 28.56
CA THR A 942 -48.09 35.15 27.37
C THR A 942 -48.52 36.08 26.23
N ASN A 943 -48.01 37.30 26.26
CA ASN A 943 -48.36 38.38 25.34
C ASN A 943 -47.46 38.42 24.11
N ASN A 944 -48.01 38.16 22.94
CA ASN A 944 -47.31 38.42 21.68
C ASN A 944 -47.33 39.92 21.35
N TYR A 945 -46.33 40.44 20.64
CA TYR A 945 -46.24 41.86 20.26
C TYR A 945 -46.02 42.03 18.75
N PHE A 946 -46.56 43.11 18.19
CA PHE A 946 -46.32 43.50 16.81
C PHE A 946 -46.09 45.01 16.72
N PHE A 947 -45.28 45.44 15.74
CA PHE A 947 -44.98 46.86 15.48
C PHE A 947 -45.12 47.16 13.99
N LEU A 948 -46.01 48.11 13.63
CA LEU A 948 -46.36 48.43 12.23
C LEU A 948 -46.18 49.91 11.85
N ASN A 949 -45.88 50.80 12.80
CA ASN A 949 -45.87 52.24 12.55
C ASN A 949 -44.79 52.65 11.53
N ASN A 950 -45.16 53.46 10.52
CA ASN A 950 -44.29 53.84 9.40
C ASN A 950 -43.72 52.61 8.66
N GLY A 951 -44.49 51.53 8.59
CA GLY A 951 -44.00 50.25 8.11
C GLY A 951 -43.89 50.13 6.59
N TYR A 952 -44.73 50.83 5.81
CA TYR A 952 -44.82 50.67 4.35
C TYR A 952 -45.07 49.21 3.93
N ASN A 953 -45.80 48.43 4.74
CA ASN A 953 -46.08 47.03 4.44
C ASN A 953 -47.38 46.85 3.65
N ASP A 954 -47.44 45.81 2.81
CA ASP A 954 -48.68 45.35 2.17
C ASP A 954 -49.30 44.18 2.94
N PHE A 955 -50.54 44.37 3.39
CA PHE A 955 -51.34 43.36 4.08
C PHE A 955 -52.58 42.94 3.29
N SER A 956 -52.66 43.22 1.98
CA SER A 956 -53.84 42.88 1.18
C SER A 956 -54.08 41.36 1.17
N SER A 957 -55.14 40.90 1.85
CA SER A 957 -55.45 39.46 2.05
C SER A 957 -56.49 38.93 1.05
N ASN A 958 -56.52 37.61 0.83
CA ASN A 958 -57.40 36.95 -0.14
C ASN A 958 -58.65 36.28 0.48
N GLY A 959 -58.90 36.36 1.79
CA GLY A 959 -60.07 35.63 2.32
C GLY A 959 -60.46 35.77 3.78
N SER A 960 -59.70 36.44 4.67
CA SER A 960 -60.17 36.72 6.03
C SER A 960 -59.55 38.00 6.62
N TYR A 961 -58.48 37.89 7.41
CA TYR A 961 -57.92 38.99 8.20
C TYR A 961 -56.44 39.19 7.88
N ALA A 962 -56.03 40.44 7.62
CA ALA A 962 -54.64 40.86 7.62
C ALA A 962 -53.98 40.62 8.99
N LEU A 963 -54.69 40.91 10.08
CA LEU A 963 -54.21 40.72 11.45
C LEU A 963 -55.31 40.12 12.33
N LYS A 964 -55.02 39.04 13.07
CA LYS A 964 -55.99 38.34 13.92
C LYS A 964 -55.38 37.87 15.23
N GLY A 965 -56.13 37.92 16.33
CA GLY A 965 -55.82 37.18 17.56
C GLY A 965 -55.48 38.04 18.76
N ASN A 966 -54.85 37.42 19.76
CA ASN A 966 -54.51 38.01 21.05
C ASN A 966 -53.06 38.52 21.07
N PHE A 967 -52.90 39.78 21.45
CA PHE A 967 -51.61 40.45 21.59
C PHE A 967 -51.52 41.21 22.93
N GLY A 968 -50.30 41.47 23.39
CA GLY A 968 -50.05 42.31 24.56
C GLY A 968 -50.56 43.72 24.33
N ALA A 969 -51.51 44.16 25.14
CA ALA A 969 -52.12 45.48 25.00
C ALA A 969 -51.18 46.59 25.50
N VAL A 970 -51.16 47.71 24.78
CA VAL A 970 -51.05 49.03 25.42
C VAL A 970 -52.41 49.26 26.12
N PRO A 971 -52.48 49.51 27.44
CA PRO A 971 -53.76 49.67 28.13
C PRO A 971 -54.60 50.81 27.52
N GLY A 972 -55.71 50.47 26.84
CA GLY A 972 -56.75 51.40 26.39
C GLY A 972 -56.45 52.29 25.16
N GLY A 973 -55.39 52.04 24.38
CA GLY A 973 -54.96 52.98 23.33
C GLY A 973 -54.82 52.34 21.94
N ALA A 974 -55.27 53.04 20.90
CA ALA A 974 -55.07 52.68 19.51
C ALA A 974 -53.57 52.40 19.20
N CYS A 975 -53.31 51.39 18.37
CA CYS A 975 -51.97 51.08 17.88
C CYS A 975 -51.72 51.85 16.57
N ASN A 976 -50.67 52.66 16.55
CA ASN A 976 -50.26 53.43 15.38
C ASN A 976 -49.72 52.50 14.29
N SER A 977 -50.29 52.58 13.10
CA SER A 977 -49.91 51.75 11.96
C SER A 977 -49.84 52.56 10.66
N TYR A 978 -49.27 53.77 10.74
CA TYR A 978 -49.17 54.70 9.62
C TYR A 978 -48.48 54.10 8.39
N ASN A 979 -48.95 54.50 7.20
CA ASN A 979 -48.36 54.18 5.91
C ASN A 979 -48.31 52.68 5.62
N ASN A 980 -49.34 51.92 5.96
CA ASN A 980 -49.46 50.53 5.51
C ASN A 980 -50.59 50.40 4.49
N ARG A 981 -50.48 49.43 3.59
CA ARG A 981 -51.55 49.08 2.64
C ARG A 981 -52.37 47.93 3.20
N TRP A 982 -53.65 48.18 3.45
CA TRP A 982 -54.55 47.20 4.08
C TRP A 982 -55.44 46.46 3.09
N ARG A 983 -55.68 47.05 1.92
CA ARG A 983 -56.60 46.56 0.90
C ARG A 983 -56.19 47.07 -0.48
N LEU A 984 -56.57 46.31 -1.52
CA LEU A 984 -56.13 46.57 -2.89
C LEU A 984 -56.60 47.93 -3.42
N ASP A 985 -57.78 48.38 -2.98
CA ASP A 985 -58.42 49.66 -3.31
C ASP A 985 -57.97 50.83 -2.40
N GLY A 986 -57.10 50.59 -1.42
CA GLY A 986 -56.60 51.59 -0.48
C GLY A 986 -57.57 51.95 0.66
N GLY A 987 -57.04 52.62 1.69
CA GLY A 987 -57.81 53.15 2.82
C GLY A 987 -57.56 52.44 4.16
N ALA A 988 -58.01 53.08 5.25
CA ALA A 988 -57.70 52.67 6.63
C ALA A 988 -58.30 51.30 6.99
N PRO A 989 -57.69 50.54 7.93
CA PRO A 989 -58.15 49.21 8.31
C PRO A 989 -59.43 49.27 9.15
N ARG A 990 -60.33 48.29 8.99
CA ARG A 990 -61.59 48.19 9.73
C ARG A 990 -61.59 46.95 10.62
N ASN A 991 -61.97 47.15 11.89
CA ASN A 991 -62.15 46.05 12.84
C ASN A 991 -63.31 45.14 12.37
N GLY A 992 -63.12 43.83 12.47
CA GLY A 992 -64.06 42.82 12.01
C GLY A 992 -63.99 42.51 10.51
N ILE A 993 -63.21 43.28 9.73
CA ILE A 993 -62.99 43.06 8.28
C ILE A 993 -61.52 42.79 8.01
N GLU A 994 -60.65 43.81 8.00
CA GLU A 994 -59.23 43.60 7.72
C GLU A 994 -58.48 43.10 8.97
N TYR A 995 -58.94 43.41 10.18
CA TYR A 995 -58.34 42.89 11.40
C TYR A 995 -59.35 42.52 12.47
N SER A 996 -58.96 41.63 13.39
CA SER A 996 -59.70 41.30 14.61
C SER A 996 -58.70 41.01 15.74
N LEU A 997 -58.46 42.03 16.56
CA LEU A 997 -57.38 42.03 17.55
C LEU A 997 -57.93 42.24 18.96
N TYR A 998 -57.41 41.45 19.90
CA TYR A 998 -57.76 41.52 21.32
C TYR A 998 -56.49 41.63 22.17
N GLY A 999 -56.60 42.37 23.26
CA GLY A 999 -55.59 42.51 24.29
C GLY A 999 -55.58 41.31 25.24
N THR A 1000 -54.61 41.31 26.16
CA THR A 1000 -54.41 40.27 27.19
C THR A 1000 -55.66 39.93 28.01
N ASN A 1001 -56.56 40.91 28.20
CA ASN A 1001 -57.81 40.75 28.96
C ASN A 1001 -59.07 40.60 28.09
N GLY A 1002 -58.92 40.37 26.78
CA GLY A 1002 -60.05 40.29 25.83
C GLY A 1002 -60.57 41.65 25.35
N GLU A 1003 -59.94 42.75 25.76
CA GLU A 1003 -60.28 44.11 25.30
C GLU A 1003 -59.91 44.31 23.82
N PRO A 1004 -60.74 44.94 22.98
CA PRO A 1004 -60.40 45.15 21.58
C PRO A 1004 -59.18 46.09 21.40
N ILE A 1005 -58.27 45.73 20.49
CA ILE A 1005 -57.17 46.61 20.05
C ILE A 1005 -57.60 47.28 18.74
N PHE A 1006 -57.55 48.61 18.68
CA PHE A 1006 -57.87 49.38 17.47
C PHE A 1006 -56.59 49.76 16.73
N LEU A 1007 -56.56 49.53 15.41
CA LEU A 1007 -55.48 50.00 14.54
C LEU A 1007 -55.81 51.40 14.01
N TYR A 1008 -54.86 52.33 14.11
CA TYR A 1008 -54.99 53.70 13.63
C TYR A 1008 -53.95 53.97 12.53
N ASP A 1009 -54.44 54.01 11.28
CA ASP A 1009 -53.67 54.40 10.10
C ASP A 1009 -54.38 55.58 9.40
N PRO A 1010 -54.02 56.83 9.71
CA PRO A 1010 -54.59 58.01 9.06
C PRO A 1010 -53.93 58.34 7.73
N SER A 1011 -52.93 57.56 7.30
CA SER A 1011 -52.24 57.75 6.02
C SER A 1011 -52.03 56.39 5.33
N PRO A 1012 -53.12 55.63 5.08
CA PRO A 1012 -53.02 54.31 4.47
C PRO A 1012 -52.52 54.43 3.04
N GLU A 1013 -51.57 53.57 2.67
CA GLU A 1013 -51.02 53.55 1.32
C GLU A 1013 -52.04 52.99 0.34
N SER A 1014 -52.22 53.66 -0.81
CA SER A 1014 -53.07 53.17 -1.91
C SER A 1014 -52.32 52.25 -2.86
N TYR A 1015 -50.98 52.33 -2.87
CA TYR A 1015 -50.11 51.56 -3.72
C TYR A 1015 -48.95 51.02 -2.89
N PHE A 1016 -48.67 49.72 -3.04
CA PHE A 1016 -47.46 49.15 -2.47
C PHE A 1016 -46.32 49.33 -3.46
N SER A 1017 -45.37 50.20 -3.11
CA SER A 1017 -44.04 50.12 -3.70
C SER A 1017 -43.26 49.15 -2.81
N PRO A 1018 -42.90 47.96 -3.29
CA PRO A 1018 -41.90 47.18 -2.58
C PRO A 1018 -40.65 48.08 -2.40
N CYS A 1019 -39.83 47.81 -1.40
CA CYS A 1019 -38.44 48.25 -1.48
C CYS A 1019 -37.91 47.86 -2.88
N ASP A 1020 -36.89 48.50 -3.43
CA ASP A 1020 -36.28 48.04 -4.69
C ASP A 1020 -35.68 46.60 -4.51
N VAL A 1021 -36.53 45.58 -4.48
CA VAL A 1021 -36.23 44.16 -4.34
C VAL A 1021 -36.16 43.63 -5.77
N LEU A 1022 -34.98 43.71 -6.35
CA LEU A 1022 -34.65 42.91 -7.52
C LEU A 1022 -34.56 41.45 -7.09
N LYS A 1023 -35.64 40.68 -7.25
CA LYS A 1023 -35.60 39.38 -7.95
C LYS A 1023 -36.97 38.81 -8.27
N ILE A 1024 -37.05 38.32 -9.50
CA ILE A 1024 -38.20 37.87 -10.28
C ILE A 1024 -38.46 36.40 -9.95
N ALA A 1025 -39.72 36.04 -9.65
CA ALA A 1025 -40.16 34.65 -9.51
C ALA A 1025 -39.98 33.89 -10.85
N PRO A 1026 -39.46 32.66 -10.86
CA PRO A 1026 -39.40 31.86 -12.07
C PRO A 1026 -40.80 31.30 -12.37
N GLY A 1027 -41.46 31.81 -13.41
CA GLY A 1027 -42.57 31.08 -14.00
C GLY A 1027 -43.65 31.87 -14.75
N GLU A 1028 -44.20 32.97 -14.21
CA GLU A 1028 -45.57 33.33 -14.62
C GLU A 1028 -45.87 34.74 -15.16
N GLU A 1029 -44.90 35.66 -15.30
CA GLU A 1029 -45.21 37.00 -15.85
C GLU A 1029 -44.49 37.41 -17.16
N LEU A 1030 -43.92 36.45 -17.91
CA LEU A 1030 -43.22 36.74 -19.17
C LEU A 1030 -44.12 37.21 -20.33
N LEU A 1031 -45.45 37.20 -20.19
CA LEU A 1031 -46.39 37.64 -21.22
C LEU A 1031 -46.96 39.05 -21.03
N LYS A 1032 -46.77 39.70 -19.87
CA LYS A 1032 -47.37 41.02 -19.60
C LYS A 1032 -46.43 42.22 -19.66
N ALA A 1033 -45.11 42.00 -19.69
CA ALA A 1033 -44.13 43.09 -19.69
C ALA A 1033 -43.72 43.61 -21.10
N VAL A 1034 -44.35 43.15 -22.18
CA VAL A 1034 -44.08 43.66 -23.55
C VAL A 1034 -45.02 44.81 -23.89
N SER A 1035 -44.87 45.93 -23.20
CA SER A 1035 -45.31 47.24 -23.69
C SER A 1035 -44.43 48.34 -23.12
N LEU A 1036 -43.13 48.30 -23.49
CA LEU A 1036 -42.27 49.46 -23.31
C LEU A 1036 -42.51 50.45 -24.48
N PRO A 1037 -42.65 51.76 -24.20
CA PRO A 1037 -42.77 52.78 -25.22
C PRO A 1037 -41.43 53.03 -25.92
N ASP A 1038 -41.48 53.13 -27.25
CA ASP A 1038 -40.50 53.72 -28.17
C ASP A 1038 -39.07 53.93 -27.63
N VAL A 1039 -38.24 52.89 -27.69
CA VAL A 1039 -36.80 53.05 -27.84
C VAL A 1039 -36.32 52.10 -28.92
N ASP A 1040 -36.38 52.58 -30.17
CA ASP A 1040 -35.88 51.90 -31.36
C ASP A 1040 -34.34 51.91 -31.36
N THR A 1041 -33.74 50.99 -30.60
CA THR A 1041 -32.32 50.68 -30.65
C THR A 1041 -32.12 49.30 -31.26
N GLN A 1042 -31.10 49.17 -32.11
CA GLN A 1042 -30.78 47.96 -32.86
C GLN A 1042 -30.70 46.70 -31.97
N ILE A 1043 -30.25 46.85 -30.72
CA ILE A 1043 -30.14 45.78 -29.71
C ILE A 1043 -31.53 45.30 -29.26
N THR A 1044 -32.44 46.22 -28.92
CA THR A 1044 -33.80 45.89 -28.48
C THR A 1044 -34.56 45.14 -29.57
N ARG A 1045 -34.41 45.57 -30.84
CA ARG A 1045 -35.01 44.87 -31.98
C ARG A 1045 -34.43 43.47 -32.20
N LEU A 1046 -33.12 43.29 -32.04
CA LEU A 1046 -32.47 41.98 -32.21
C LEU A 1046 -32.83 41.01 -31.07
N VAL A 1047 -32.93 41.50 -29.82
CA VAL A 1047 -33.38 40.72 -28.66
C VAL A 1047 -34.85 40.33 -28.83
N SER A 1048 -35.73 41.24 -29.21
CA SER A 1048 -37.14 40.94 -29.51
C SER A 1048 -37.29 39.94 -30.67
N ASN A 1049 -36.48 40.05 -31.73
CA ASN A 1049 -36.51 39.10 -32.86
C ASN A 1049 -35.97 37.71 -32.49
N ALA A 1050 -35.01 37.61 -31.57
CA ALA A 1050 -34.52 36.32 -31.07
C ALA A 1050 -35.55 35.64 -30.15
N ILE A 1051 -36.28 36.43 -29.36
CA ILE A 1051 -37.31 35.96 -28.42
C ILE A 1051 -38.64 35.64 -29.11
N ALA A 1052 -39.05 36.39 -30.15
CA ALA A 1052 -40.36 36.24 -30.79
C ALA A 1052 -40.52 35.03 -31.74
N LEU A 1053 -39.51 34.18 -31.89
CA LEU A 1053 -39.57 33.00 -32.74
C LEU A 1053 -40.07 31.79 -31.94
N ASP A 1054 -41.36 31.75 -31.61
CA ASP A 1054 -42.01 30.66 -30.85
C ASP A 1054 -42.53 29.54 -31.76
N ASP A 1055 -41.63 28.83 -32.45
CA ASP A 1055 -41.91 27.51 -33.04
C ASP A 1055 -40.62 26.77 -33.42
N SER A 1056 -40.64 25.44 -33.31
CA SER A 1056 -39.54 24.51 -33.60
C SER A 1056 -39.08 24.48 -35.08
N VAL A 1057 -39.69 25.26 -35.97
CA VAL A 1057 -39.54 25.17 -37.43
C VAL A 1057 -38.52 26.19 -38.03
N ASN A 1058 -37.83 27.01 -37.24
CA ASN A 1058 -36.87 27.99 -37.79
C ASN A 1058 -35.57 28.18 -36.99
N LEU A 1059 -34.94 27.07 -36.60
CA LEU A 1059 -33.67 27.05 -35.84
C LEU A 1059 -32.54 27.87 -36.51
N GLU A 1060 -32.42 27.83 -37.84
CA GLU A 1060 -31.37 28.57 -38.57
C GLU A 1060 -31.59 30.10 -38.56
N LYS A 1061 -32.84 30.57 -38.59
CA LYS A 1061 -33.14 32.00 -38.39
C LYS A 1061 -32.80 32.45 -36.96
N ARG A 1062 -33.06 31.60 -35.96
CA ARG A 1062 -32.73 31.87 -34.56
C ARG A 1062 -31.22 31.95 -34.36
N LYS A 1063 -30.45 31.00 -34.93
CA LYS A 1063 -28.97 31.04 -34.97
C LYS A 1063 -28.42 32.29 -35.66
N SER A 1064 -29.02 32.71 -36.78
CA SER A 1064 -28.64 33.94 -37.49
C SER A 1064 -28.86 35.19 -36.61
N SER A 1065 -30.01 35.31 -35.95
CA SER A 1065 -30.30 36.42 -35.02
C SER A 1065 -29.35 36.43 -33.83
N TYR A 1066 -28.96 35.26 -33.29
CA TYR A 1066 -27.98 35.17 -32.21
C TYR A 1066 -26.55 35.54 -32.65
N ARG A 1067 -26.13 35.16 -33.86
CA ARG A 1067 -24.83 35.60 -34.43
C ARG A 1067 -24.80 37.10 -34.67
N GLU A 1068 -25.91 37.68 -35.14
CA GLU A 1068 -26.02 39.12 -35.36
C GLU A 1068 -26.02 39.90 -34.03
N LEU A 1069 -26.70 39.39 -33.01
CA LEU A 1069 -26.66 39.94 -31.64
C LEU A 1069 -25.23 39.86 -31.06
N ALA A 1070 -24.55 38.73 -31.19
CA ALA A 1070 -23.17 38.56 -30.74
C ALA A 1070 -22.20 39.54 -31.43
N ASN A 1071 -22.35 39.75 -32.74
CA ASN A 1071 -21.52 40.69 -33.50
C ASN A 1071 -21.74 42.16 -33.10
N VAL A 1072 -22.98 42.56 -32.79
CA VAL A 1072 -23.29 43.91 -32.27
C VAL A 1072 -22.68 44.12 -30.88
N LEU A 1073 -22.74 43.10 -30.02
CA LEU A 1073 -22.16 43.14 -28.68
C LEU A 1073 -20.63 43.19 -28.69
N MET A 1074 -19.99 42.46 -29.60
CA MET A 1074 -18.54 42.48 -29.78
C MET A 1074 -18.02 43.86 -30.19
N ARG A 1075 -18.83 44.66 -30.92
CA ARG A 1075 -18.40 45.97 -31.43
C ARG A 1075 -18.61 47.12 -30.44
N ASP A 1076 -19.70 47.11 -29.66
CA ASP A 1076 -20.20 48.30 -28.96
C ASP A 1076 -20.44 48.13 -27.42
N TYR A 1077 -20.06 47.01 -26.78
CA TYR A 1077 -20.39 46.73 -25.35
C TYR A 1077 -19.94 47.78 -24.33
N LYS A 1078 -18.90 48.56 -24.63
CA LYS A 1078 -18.39 49.61 -23.73
C LYS A 1078 -19.35 50.79 -23.59
N TYR A 1079 -20.24 51.00 -24.57
CA TYR A 1079 -21.14 52.16 -24.67
C TYR A 1079 -22.62 51.86 -24.42
N LEU A 1080 -22.95 50.65 -23.96
CA LEU A 1080 -24.32 50.29 -23.62
C LEU A 1080 -24.87 51.20 -22.52
N SER A 1081 -26.06 51.77 -22.77
CA SER A 1081 -26.85 52.42 -21.72
C SER A 1081 -27.32 51.38 -20.69
N LYS A 1082 -27.68 51.83 -19.48
CA LYS A 1082 -28.17 50.94 -18.41
C LYS A 1082 -29.37 50.10 -18.87
N THR A 1083 -30.27 50.70 -19.65
CA THR A 1083 -31.46 50.04 -20.19
C THR A 1083 -31.08 48.95 -21.19
N GLU A 1084 -30.13 49.22 -22.09
CA GLU A 1084 -29.67 48.24 -23.09
C GLU A 1084 -28.91 47.07 -22.43
N ALA A 1085 -28.06 47.34 -21.44
CA ALA A 1085 -27.37 46.30 -20.68
C ALA A 1085 -28.35 45.41 -19.90
N TYR A 1086 -29.43 46.00 -19.38
CA TYR A 1086 -30.48 45.27 -18.66
C TYR A 1086 -31.34 44.41 -19.59
N SER A 1087 -31.76 44.93 -20.74
CA SER A 1087 -32.47 44.16 -21.78
C SER A 1087 -31.63 42.99 -22.29
N LEU A 1088 -30.31 43.18 -22.40
CA LEU A 1088 -29.39 42.14 -22.81
C LEU A 1088 -29.24 41.03 -21.76
N HIS A 1089 -29.16 41.41 -20.48
CA HIS A 1089 -29.09 40.46 -19.38
C HIS A 1089 -30.37 39.60 -19.31
N LEU A 1090 -31.54 40.20 -19.46
CA LEU A 1090 -32.82 39.49 -19.56
C LEU A 1090 -32.86 38.51 -20.74
N GLY A 1091 -32.41 38.95 -21.93
CA GLY A 1091 -32.31 38.09 -23.10
C GLY A 1091 -31.38 36.90 -22.89
N TYR A 1092 -30.25 37.08 -22.20
CA TYR A 1092 -29.32 36.00 -21.85
C TYR A 1092 -29.90 35.01 -20.83
N GLN A 1093 -30.58 35.48 -19.79
CA GLN A 1093 -31.21 34.59 -18.80
C GLN A 1093 -32.29 33.71 -19.45
N TYR A 1094 -33.09 34.30 -20.34
CA TYR A 1094 -34.07 33.57 -21.14
C TYR A 1094 -33.40 32.51 -22.03
N MET A 1095 -32.30 32.88 -22.70
CA MET A 1095 -31.54 31.97 -23.56
C MET A 1095 -30.89 30.82 -22.77
N LYS A 1096 -30.34 31.10 -21.58
CA LYS A 1096 -29.74 30.11 -20.68
C LYS A 1096 -30.79 29.09 -20.21
N GLN A 1097 -32.00 29.56 -19.89
CA GLN A 1097 -33.10 28.70 -19.49
C GLN A 1097 -33.58 27.81 -20.65
N GLN A 1098 -33.71 28.37 -21.86
CA GLN A 1098 -34.07 27.59 -23.06
C GLN A 1098 -32.98 26.59 -23.48
N LEU A 1099 -31.70 26.89 -23.28
CA LEU A 1099 -30.59 25.97 -23.57
C LEU A 1099 -30.51 24.81 -22.56
N ILE A 1100 -30.90 25.04 -21.29
CA ILE A 1100 -31.02 23.98 -20.27
C ILE A 1100 -32.18 23.01 -20.60
N GLU A 1101 -33.21 23.50 -21.30
CA GLU A 1101 -34.33 22.67 -21.77
C GLU A 1101 -34.04 21.91 -23.08
N MET A 1102 -33.04 22.34 -23.87
CA MET A 1102 -32.70 21.80 -25.20
C MET A 1102 -31.49 20.85 -25.20
N ASN A 1103 -31.49 19.84 -24.32
CA ASN A 1103 -30.38 18.97 -23.93
C ASN A 1103 -29.63 18.13 -25.04
N ASP A 1104 -29.62 18.51 -26.32
CA ASP A 1104 -29.02 17.73 -27.45
C ASP A 1104 -28.54 18.59 -28.66
N ILE A 1105 -27.57 19.51 -28.53
CA ILE A 1105 -26.91 20.12 -29.71
C ILE A 1105 -25.37 20.22 -29.54
N PRO A 1106 -24.56 19.41 -30.26
CA PRO A 1106 -23.10 19.33 -30.06
C PRO A 1106 -22.22 20.45 -30.67
N ASP A 1107 -22.74 21.34 -31.54
CA ASP A 1107 -21.90 22.15 -32.45
C ASP A 1107 -22.06 23.68 -32.34
N PHE A 1108 -22.32 24.24 -31.16
CA PHE A 1108 -22.44 25.71 -30.99
C PHE A 1108 -21.48 26.24 -29.93
N ASP A 1109 -20.35 26.83 -30.36
CA ASP A 1109 -19.37 27.47 -29.47
C ASP A 1109 -19.91 28.80 -28.93
N LEU A 1110 -20.45 28.75 -27.70
CA LEU A 1110 -21.03 29.88 -26.96
C LEU A 1110 -20.00 30.69 -26.18
N TYR A 1111 -18.72 30.28 -26.17
CA TYR A 1111 -17.69 30.84 -25.30
C TYR A 1111 -17.50 32.36 -25.44
N PRO A 1112 -17.49 32.95 -26.66
CA PRO A 1112 -17.36 34.40 -26.82
C PRO A 1112 -18.55 35.18 -26.26
N PHE A 1113 -19.75 34.60 -26.33
CA PHE A 1113 -20.99 35.24 -25.88
C PHE A 1113 -21.09 35.21 -24.34
N ILE A 1114 -20.77 34.07 -23.72
CA ILE A 1114 -20.78 33.91 -22.25
C ILE A 1114 -19.77 34.87 -21.61
N HIS A 1115 -18.55 34.96 -22.15
CA HIS A 1115 -17.48 35.80 -21.61
C HIS A 1115 -17.80 37.32 -21.68
N ILE A 1116 -18.52 37.76 -22.71
CA ILE A 1116 -18.98 39.16 -22.82
C ILE A 1116 -20.11 39.44 -21.82
N MET A 1117 -21.03 38.48 -21.62
CA MET A 1117 -22.14 38.62 -20.68
C MET A 1117 -21.67 38.65 -19.22
N GLU A 1118 -20.63 37.91 -18.87
CA GLU A 1118 -19.97 37.99 -17.56
C GLU A 1118 -19.35 39.38 -17.30
N LYS A 1119 -18.78 40.01 -18.33
CA LYS A 1119 -18.26 41.40 -18.24
C LYS A 1119 -19.37 42.45 -18.12
N VAL A 1120 -20.52 42.24 -18.78
CA VAL A 1120 -21.72 43.09 -18.60
C VAL A 1120 -22.27 42.94 -17.18
N GLN A 1121 -22.30 41.72 -16.64
CA GLN A 1121 -22.73 41.44 -15.27
C GLN A 1121 -21.78 42.05 -14.23
N HIS A 1122 -20.47 42.03 -14.48
CA HIS A 1122 -19.46 42.72 -13.66
C HIS A 1122 -19.63 44.25 -13.70
N LYS A 1123 -19.94 44.85 -14.86
CA LYS A 1123 -20.18 46.31 -14.98
C LYS A 1123 -21.46 46.75 -14.24
N LEU A 1124 -22.50 45.93 -14.25
CA LEU A 1124 -23.71 46.15 -13.45
C LEU A 1124 -23.44 46.01 -11.94
N GLY A 1125 -22.51 45.13 -11.55
CA GLY A 1125 -22.10 44.93 -10.15
C GLY A 1125 -21.11 45.97 -9.60
N SER A 1126 -20.19 46.52 -10.42
CA SER A 1126 -19.14 47.44 -9.97
C SER A 1126 -19.65 48.86 -9.64
N ASP A 1127 -20.69 49.33 -10.32
CA ASP A 1127 -21.28 50.66 -10.05
C ASP A 1127 -22.14 50.71 -8.77
N ALA A 1128 -22.51 49.55 -8.21
CA ALA A 1128 -23.22 49.48 -6.93
C ALA A 1128 -22.29 49.64 -5.70
N ARG A 1129 -20.96 49.69 -5.88
CA ARG A 1129 -19.98 49.70 -4.78
C ARG A 1129 -18.98 50.87 -4.72
N ALA A 1130 -19.02 51.87 -5.59
CA ALA A 1130 -17.99 52.92 -5.61
C ALA A 1130 -18.32 54.16 -4.76
N LYS A 1131 -17.92 54.14 -3.47
CA LYS A 1131 -17.53 55.37 -2.73
C LYS A 1131 -16.39 55.12 -1.72
N LYS A 1132 -15.21 54.70 -2.22
CA LYS A 1132 -13.85 55.12 -1.77
C LYS A 1132 -12.79 54.39 -2.62
N HIS A 1133 -11.73 55.14 -2.97
CA HIS A 1133 -10.46 54.79 -3.65
C HIS A 1133 -9.90 53.39 -3.34
N SER A 1134 -9.08 52.72 -4.14
CA SER A 1134 -8.44 52.92 -5.46
C SER A 1134 -7.69 51.61 -5.76
N ASP A 1135 -7.81 51.01 -6.94
CA ASP A 1135 -6.82 50.07 -7.50
C ASP A 1135 -7.10 49.85 -9.00
N VAL A 1136 -6.36 50.57 -9.85
CA VAL A 1136 -6.44 50.47 -11.33
C VAL A 1136 -5.11 49.97 -11.93
N ALA A 1137 -4.15 49.51 -11.12
CA ALA A 1137 -2.84 49.14 -11.62
C ALA A 1137 -2.77 47.73 -12.25
N PHE A 1138 -3.70 46.82 -11.99
CA PHE A 1138 -3.59 45.42 -12.45
C PHE A 1138 -4.22 45.13 -13.83
N ILE A 1139 -4.96 46.07 -14.41
CA ILE A 1139 -5.75 45.86 -15.64
C ILE A 1139 -4.97 46.26 -16.91
N VAL A 1140 -3.89 47.03 -16.78
CA VAL A 1140 -3.12 47.54 -17.94
C VAL A 1140 -2.10 46.51 -18.46
N GLU A 1141 -1.62 45.59 -17.63
CA GLU A 1141 -0.53 44.67 -18.01
C GLU A 1141 -1.03 43.41 -18.75
N TYR A 1142 -2.30 43.01 -18.55
CA TYR A 1142 -2.88 41.85 -19.28
C TYR A 1142 -3.43 42.22 -20.67
N ALA A 1143 -3.65 43.51 -20.94
CA ALA A 1143 -4.14 44.00 -22.23
C ALA A 1143 -3.02 44.22 -23.27
N GLN A 1144 -1.76 44.01 -22.91
CA GLN A 1144 -0.60 44.13 -23.81
C GLN A 1144 -0.06 42.78 -24.29
N THR A 1145 -0.58 41.66 -23.77
CA THR A 1145 -0.13 40.29 -24.11
C THR A 1145 -1.17 39.49 -24.92
N LEU A 1146 -2.33 40.08 -25.18
CA LEU A 1146 -3.31 39.66 -26.19
C LEU A 1146 -3.16 40.58 -27.42
#